data_AF-A1C8S1-F1
#
_entry.id   AF-A1C8S1-F1
#
_cell.length_a   1.000
_cell.length_b   1.000
_cell.length_c   1.000
_cell.angle_alpha   90.00
_cell.angle_beta   90.00
_cell.angle_gamma   90.00
#
_symmetry.space_group_name_H-M   'P 1'
#
loop_
_entity.id
_entity.type
_entity.pdbx_description
1 polymer ?
#
loop_
_entity_poly.entity_id
_entity_poly.type
_entity_poly.pdbx_seq_one_letter_code
_entity_poly.pdbx_strand_id
1 'polypeptide(L)'
;MEPNPGKYQYRPLSPGPNSIRMLRLLSDPDSTAQIHCQLFNYSLSETRRGTHLYEALSYVWGDTAKPQSIFIDGRSLAVTANLHAALLHLRDPVIDRVMWIDAICINQDDLEERGSQVQLMARIYTKADRVVVWLGQAAEHSDVAMEAIRAAASRENVPKYDVPLGEGIQEVLGRPWFRRIWVLQEVAAARQIRLHCGFAELDGYTFCDGLSLLSQQFAHLLHLHRVVDPVIYLMKGAIFRRKTVQSSGVSRVALNIRPLGELVEMYHGHEATERHDKIFALLGMSSDDPIAAGLLPDYKAPWEETLARLVNFLFGHQIIVHTGADRELAVIQGKGVLIGKVSEVSGNNGEDEQNVKIASTTPSARSIKLSVRRLPNPIRVGDFVTLLTGASKPTIIRPCRDHFAIVRAQISLELQSAASPTLHNFLLIWDWEGFPSPSTEGFEYQRLVGSIPFSDTTYSLGMDRLWHMALVLDEAQEHRMASTRLSGTVTAHIKELGEAHLRTLTCMHKAAVVYIKADELAKVETLFERVIALSMRRQELDQITLSSLSELAVLYVMQGRGREVRRLRWMEKIINLIRNGTQTMDEIMVHATQVLDKESMTLVFDLAGNDIQVTSDMLILIAKDPNGVEIMQLVIDRQGSDIKITDDVVAAAARNSSGGEAIMKLLLDQREDEVRGSENVLIAAAANSISGCEIIRLLLSRKADEIVVTGAVVSEAGQNAAEEFLTLLFSQGYPRVKFTTGAIAQIARHFDHEVMMMLLEREGERLRPTADILVAAAGSHYGRSVLKVLLDNRGNDIQITEDVIVAAIGSRHAESVVQLLLDRKAQEVELSKPVIVAAAKSWSGKKVMKLLLRAKASQVGSAHHIVLEITKHFDVEIMSLVLDAVGGRIEITGGMVSATVGNTSGEEILRLFFHRRRNKVRVSEDAVVQVALSCTHEMMRFLLDRMQDKIEITDQLLIAAARNKHGTAMLRLLLDRADKGNISDELAIAVIRQGADELKLLLDKREQRIHVTEGMLVAAAGHWYAKEMLRLLFDKTPGELEITEKVVIAAAGNKRGKDAMQLLINKVPDSVQLTKNVAAAAARNRHGEDIVHLLRSHDGGMAT
;
A
#
# COMPACT_ATOMS: atom_id res chain seq x y z
N MET A 1 -99.88 25.35 16.27
CA MET A 1 -98.84 26.09 15.52
C MET A 1 -97.82 26.55 16.54
N GLU A 2 -96.78 25.76 16.78
CA GLU A 2 -95.64 26.25 17.58
C GLU A 2 -94.85 27.26 16.74
N PRO A 3 -94.39 28.37 17.34
CA PRO A 3 -93.67 29.42 16.63
C PRO A 3 -92.39 28.83 16.05
N ASN A 4 -92.12 29.08 14.77
CA ASN A 4 -90.89 28.66 14.09
C ASN A 4 -89.69 29.21 14.90
N PRO A 5 -88.94 28.36 15.62
CA PRO A 5 -87.89 28.82 16.51
C PRO A 5 -86.78 29.42 15.66
N GLY A 6 -86.50 30.72 15.86
CA GLY A 6 -85.48 31.43 15.10
C GLY A 6 -84.12 30.73 15.15
N LYS A 7 -83.30 30.92 14.10
CA LYS A 7 -81.94 30.36 14.03
C LYS A 7 -81.09 30.86 15.21
N TYR A 8 -80.32 29.96 15.82
CA TYR A 8 -79.36 30.30 16.86
C TYR A 8 -78.25 31.22 16.29
N GLN A 9 -77.81 32.20 17.08
CA GLN A 9 -76.71 33.09 16.75
C GLN A 9 -75.69 33.07 17.89
N TYR A 10 -74.42 32.82 17.55
CA TYR A 10 -73.34 32.77 18.52
C TYR A 10 -73.10 34.14 19.14
N ARG A 11 -72.87 34.15 20.46
CA ARG A 11 -72.37 35.33 21.17
C ARG A 11 -70.83 35.31 21.17
N PRO A 12 -70.15 36.46 21.04
CA PRO A 12 -68.71 36.54 21.20
C PRO A 12 -68.27 35.95 22.54
N LEU A 13 -67.14 35.24 22.53
CA LEU A 13 -66.52 34.71 23.75
C LEU A 13 -66.09 35.86 24.67
N SER A 14 -66.16 35.64 25.98
CA SER A 14 -65.64 36.61 26.96
C SER A 14 -64.14 36.83 26.75
N PRO A 15 -63.64 38.09 26.78
CA PRO A 15 -62.24 38.38 26.59
C PRO A 15 -61.41 37.81 27.75
N GLY A 16 -60.50 36.89 27.42
CA GLY A 16 -59.57 36.30 28.39
C GLY A 16 -58.87 35.06 27.83
N PRO A 17 -57.59 34.81 28.19
CA PRO A 17 -56.89 33.61 27.76
C PRO A 17 -57.60 32.38 28.38
N ASN A 18 -57.97 31.41 27.55
CA ASN A 18 -58.61 30.14 27.93
C ASN A 18 -60.14 30.18 28.21
N SER A 19 -60.85 31.14 27.61
CA SER A 19 -62.33 31.16 27.58
C SER A 19 -62.87 30.26 26.46
N ILE A 20 -63.83 29.40 26.76
CA ILE A 20 -64.48 28.48 25.81
C ILE A 20 -66.00 28.44 26.06
N ARG A 21 -66.79 27.90 25.12
CA ARG A 21 -68.21 27.57 25.38
C ARG A 21 -68.36 26.10 25.76
N MET A 22 -69.34 25.80 26.60
CA MET A 22 -69.73 24.44 26.98
C MET A 22 -71.20 24.21 26.68
N LEU A 23 -71.51 23.01 26.23
CA LEU A 23 -72.88 22.53 26.01
C LEU A 23 -73.38 21.83 27.27
N ARG A 24 -74.53 22.23 27.78
CA ARG A 24 -75.32 21.41 28.71
C ARG A 24 -76.42 20.73 27.91
N LEU A 25 -76.32 19.41 27.76
CA LEU A 25 -77.34 18.56 27.18
C LEU A 25 -78.39 18.25 28.25
N LEU A 26 -79.63 18.67 28.04
CA LEU A 26 -80.70 18.49 29.02
C LEU A 26 -81.22 17.05 28.99
N SER A 27 -81.50 16.51 30.17
CA SER A 27 -82.11 15.20 30.36
C SER A 27 -83.57 15.20 29.91
N ASP A 28 -84.02 14.05 29.40
CA ASP A 28 -85.43 13.82 29.05
C ASP A 28 -85.78 12.33 29.24
N PRO A 29 -86.83 11.99 30.01
CA PRO A 29 -87.27 10.60 30.17
C PRO A 29 -87.62 9.90 28.86
N ASP A 30 -88.04 10.64 27.83
CA ASP A 30 -88.31 10.11 26.50
C ASP A 30 -87.05 10.16 25.62
N SER A 31 -86.51 8.98 25.32
CA SER A 31 -85.35 8.80 24.43
C SER A 31 -85.54 9.34 23.00
N THR A 32 -86.79 9.62 22.58
CA THR A 32 -87.12 10.13 21.24
C THR A 32 -87.50 11.61 21.22
N ALA A 33 -87.62 12.25 22.38
CA ALA A 33 -87.95 13.68 22.49
C ALA A 33 -86.88 14.56 21.82
N GLN A 34 -87.29 15.76 21.38
CA GLN A 34 -86.40 16.74 20.76
C GLN A 34 -85.22 17.07 21.69
N ILE A 35 -84.04 17.28 21.11
CA ILE A 35 -82.82 17.54 21.88
C ILE A 35 -82.76 19.01 22.27
N HIS A 36 -82.90 19.28 23.56
CA HIS A 36 -82.75 20.61 24.15
C HIS A 36 -81.40 20.76 24.87
N CYS A 37 -80.77 21.91 24.66
CA CYS A 37 -79.44 22.22 25.17
C CYS A 37 -79.35 23.67 25.67
N GLN A 38 -78.33 23.94 26.49
CA GLN A 38 -77.91 25.30 26.88
C GLN A 38 -76.44 25.49 26.54
N LEU A 39 -76.06 26.68 26.03
CA LEU A 39 -74.66 27.00 25.74
C LEU A 39 -74.18 28.14 26.66
N PHE A 40 -73.06 27.93 27.36
CA PHE A 40 -72.57 28.91 28.34
C PHE A 40 -71.04 29.05 28.30
N ASN A 41 -70.53 30.22 28.72
CA ASN A 41 -69.10 30.48 28.78
C ASN A 41 -68.45 29.75 29.96
N TYR A 42 -67.25 29.21 29.75
CA TYR A 42 -66.50 28.42 30.71
C TYR A 42 -65.01 28.80 30.66
N SER A 43 -64.36 28.84 31.82
CA SER A 43 -62.92 29.13 31.94
C SER A 43 -62.14 27.87 32.29
N LEU A 44 -61.07 27.60 31.52
CA LEU A 44 -60.16 26.47 31.76
C LEU A 44 -59.03 26.81 32.76
N SER A 45 -59.31 27.64 33.76
CA SER A 45 -58.35 28.00 34.82
C SER A 45 -57.92 26.77 35.64
N GLU A 46 -56.74 26.81 36.28
CA GLU A 46 -56.23 25.65 37.00
C GLU A 46 -57.11 25.28 38.21
N THR A 47 -57.42 23.99 38.32
CA THR A 47 -58.19 23.41 39.43
C THR A 47 -57.27 22.57 40.33
N ARG A 48 -57.61 22.47 41.63
CA ARG A 48 -56.87 21.60 42.58
C ARG A 48 -56.79 20.12 42.15
N ARG A 49 -57.78 19.64 41.39
CA ARG A 49 -57.86 18.25 40.91
C ARG A 49 -57.15 18.03 39.57
N GLY A 50 -56.76 19.09 38.87
CA GLY A 50 -56.13 19.01 37.55
C GLY A 50 -57.07 18.69 36.38
N THR A 51 -58.32 18.27 36.63
CA THR A 51 -59.43 18.10 35.66
C THR A 51 -60.63 18.98 36.03
N HIS A 52 -61.56 19.12 35.08
CA HIS A 52 -62.85 19.77 35.22
C HIS A 52 -63.97 18.74 35.00
N LEU A 53 -65.15 18.98 35.57
CA LEU A 53 -66.29 18.06 35.54
C LEU A 53 -67.12 18.18 34.25
N TYR A 54 -66.46 18.14 33.09
CA TYR A 54 -67.13 18.07 31.78
C TYR A 54 -66.53 16.94 30.95
N GLU A 55 -67.27 16.51 29.94
CA GLU A 55 -66.85 15.47 29.00
C GLU A 55 -66.52 16.10 27.65
N ALA A 56 -65.55 15.55 26.91
CA ALA A 56 -65.28 16.00 25.55
C ALA A 56 -65.71 14.93 24.56
N LEU A 57 -66.45 15.31 23.51
CA LEU A 57 -66.92 14.37 22.49
C LEU A 57 -65.92 14.30 21.32
N SER A 58 -65.36 13.12 21.08
CA SER A 58 -64.58 12.78 19.89
C SER A 58 -65.45 11.98 18.93
N TYR A 59 -65.69 12.51 17.74
CA TYR A 59 -66.57 11.90 16.74
C TYR A 59 -66.17 12.32 15.33
N VAL A 60 -66.79 11.74 14.29
CA VAL A 60 -66.65 12.21 12.91
C VAL A 60 -67.84 13.08 12.54
N TRP A 61 -67.61 14.26 11.96
CA TRP A 61 -68.72 15.15 11.59
C TRP A 61 -69.71 14.47 10.64
N GLY A 62 -69.21 13.68 9.68
CA GLY A 62 -70.04 12.93 8.74
C GLY A 62 -70.60 13.83 7.64
N ASP A 63 -71.62 13.33 6.94
CA ASP A 63 -72.27 14.06 5.85
C ASP A 63 -73.04 15.30 6.36
N THR A 64 -72.81 16.43 5.71
CA THR A 64 -73.46 17.72 5.99
C THR A 64 -74.69 17.97 5.11
N ALA A 65 -74.99 17.09 4.15
CA ALA A 65 -76.08 17.28 3.18
C ALA A 65 -77.49 17.25 3.79
N LYS A 66 -77.68 16.58 4.93
CA LYS A 66 -78.99 16.43 5.62
C LYS A 66 -78.87 16.76 7.11
N PRO A 67 -78.73 18.06 7.47
CA PRO A 67 -78.59 18.46 8.86
C PRO A 67 -79.88 18.18 9.65
N GLN A 68 -79.72 17.83 10.92
CA GLN A 68 -80.79 17.70 11.91
C GLN A 68 -80.79 18.94 12.81
N SER A 69 -81.93 19.26 13.43
CA SER A 69 -82.03 20.43 14.32
C SER A 69 -81.98 20.03 15.78
N ILE A 70 -81.20 20.77 16.57
CA ILE A 70 -81.25 20.76 18.04
C ILE A 70 -81.63 22.15 18.54
N PHE A 71 -82.11 22.26 19.77
CA PHE A 71 -82.58 23.53 20.34
C PHE A 71 -81.66 24.05 21.44
N ILE A 72 -80.93 25.13 21.16
CA ILE A 72 -80.09 25.83 22.14
C ILE A 72 -80.84 27.04 22.65
N ASP A 73 -81.14 27.08 23.95
CA ASP A 73 -81.90 28.15 24.59
C ASP A 73 -83.22 28.49 23.84
N GLY A 74 -83.89 27.45 23.32
CA GLY A 74 -85.14 27.56 22.56
C GLY A 74 -84.98 27.96 21.09
N ARG A 75 -83.76 28.11 20.56
CA ARG A 75 -83.48 28.45 19.16
C ARG A 75 -82.87 27.27 18.41
N SER A 76 -83.21 27.13 17.13
CA SER A 76 -82.75 25.99 16.32
C SER A 76 -81.29 26.18 15.86
N LEU A 77 -80.46 25.17 16.09
CA LEU A 77 -79.11 25.02 15.52
C LEU A 77 -79.07 23.75 14.67
N ALA A 78 -78.58 23.88 13.44
CA ALA A 78 -78.36 22.77 12.53
C ALA A 78 -77.07 22.01 12.90
N VAL A 79 -77.16 20.70 13.07
CA VAL A 79 -76.05 19.78 13.34
C VAL A 79 -76.07 18.62 12.35
N THR A 80 -74.96 17.93 12.17
CA THR A 80 -74.92 16.75 11.28
C THR A 80 -75.75 15.60 11.83
N ALA A 81 -76.20 14.70 10.95
CA ALA A 81 -76.97 13.52 11.35
C ALA A 81 -76.18 12.63 12.33
N ASN A 82 -74.86 12.52 12.17
CA ASN A 82 -74.03 11.74 13.08
C ASN A 82 -73.94 12.38 14.47
N LEU A 83 -73.80 13.71 14.56
CA LEU A 83 -73.78 14.40 15.84
C LEU A 83 -75.15 14.32 16.55
N HIS A 84 -76.25 14.48 15.82
CA HIS A 84 -77.58 14.32 16.39
C HIS A 84 -77.78 12.90 16.95
N ALA A 85 -77.36 11.87 16.21
CA ALA A 85 -77.41 10.50 16.70
C ALA A 85 -76.56 10.30 17.97
N ALA A 86 -75.35 10.86 18.00
CA ALA A 86 -74.49 10.80 19.19
C ALA A 86 -75.16 11.47 20.40
N LEU A 87 -75.68 12.68 20.26
CA LEU A 87 -76.36 13.41 21.33
C LEU A 87 -77.59 12.65 21.85
N LEU A 88 -78.36 12.02 20.96
CA LEU A 88 -79.54 11.23 21.35
C LEU A 88 -79.15 10.01 22.21
N HIS A 89 -78.11 9.28 21.82
CA HIS A 89 -77.63 8.09 22.56
C HIS A 89 -76.90 8.45 23.85
N LEU A 90 -76.28 9.63 23.90
CA LEU A 90 -75.54 10.12 25.06
C LEU A 90 -76.45 10.87 26.04
N ARG A 91 -77.67 11.27 25.65
CA ARG A 91 -78.63 11.92 26.56
C ARG A 91 -79.04 10.93 27.65
N ASP A 92 -78.81 11.34 28.90
CA ASP A 92 -79.27 10.58 30.07
C ASP A 92 -80.74 10.95 30.38
N PRO A 93 -81.57 10.00 30.82
CA PRO A 93 -82.99 10.27 31.08
C PRO A 93 -83.25 11.13 32.33
N VAL A 94 -82.26 11.31 33.21
CA VAL A 94 -82.43 11.96 34.52
C VAL A 94 -81.41 13.06 34.78
N ILE A 95 -80.18 12.93 34.26
CA ILE A 95 -79.07 13.83 34.61
C ILE A 95 -78.60 14.63 33.39
N ASP A 96 -78.60 15.95 33.51
CA ASP A 96 -78.02 16.82 32.49
C ASP A 96 -76.51 16.59 32.36
N ARG A 97 -76.01 16.50 31.13
CA ARG A 97 -74.58 16.29 30.84
C ARG A 97 -73.93 17.57 30.38
N VAL A 98 -72.75 17.89 30.90
CA VAL A 98 -71.93 19.02 30.44
C VAL A 98 -70.84 18.50 29.52
N MET A 99 -70.89 18.89 28.26
CA MET A 99 -70.03 18.39 27.21
C MET A 99 -69.38 19.53 26.42
N TRP A 100 -68.17 19.28 25.92
CA TRP A 100 -67.54 20.09 24.89
C TRP A 100 -67.61 19.35 23.56
N ILE A 101 -68.17 20.03 22.55
CA ILE A 101 -68.36 19.49 21.20
C ILE A 101 -67.94 20.57 20.22
N ASP A 102 -66.88 20.34 19.45
CA ASP A 102 -66.26 21.31 18.54
C ASP A 102 -67.27 22.01 17.61
N ALA A 103 -68.18 21.26 16.96
CA ALA A 103 -69.16 21.79 16.01
C ALA A 103 -70.24 22.71 16.65
N ILE A 104 -70.41 22.67 17.98
CA ILE A 104 -71.42 23.47 18.70
C ILE A 104 -70.75 24.51 19.63
N CYS A 105 -69.62 24.17 20.24
CA CYS A 105 -68.96 25.05 21.20
C CYS A 105 -68.10 26.13 20.50
N ILE A 106 -67.67 25.88 19.26
CA ILE A 106 -66.91 26.82 18.43
C ILE A 106 -67.83 27.41 17.36
N ASN A 107 -67.74 28.72 17.13
CA ASN A 107 -68.36 29.36 16.00
C ASN A 107 -67.55 29.04 14.73
N GLN A 108 -67.99 28.04 13.98
CA GLN A 108 -67.26 27.53 12.80
C GLN A 108 -67.16 28.54 11.65
N ASP A 109 -68.05 29.54 11.62
CA ASP A 109 -68.08 30.60 10.60
C ASP A 109 -67.07 31.74 10.89
N ASP A 110 -66.49 31.79 12.10
CA ASP A 110 -65.47 32.76 12.50
C ASP A 110 -64.09 32.10 12.52
N LEU A 111 -63.28 32.35 11.48
CA LEU A 111 -61.96 31.72 11.33
C LEU A 111 -60.95 32.14 12.41
N GLU A 112 -61.09 33.33 13.00
CA GLU A 112 -60.20 33.78 14.08
C GLU A 112 -60.55 33.09 15.39
N GLU A 113 -61.85 32.99 15.69
CA GLU A 113 -62.33 32.17 16.80
C GLU A 113 -61.93 30.71 16.60
N ARG A 114 -62.15 30.14 15.41
CA ARG A 114 -61.82 28.76 15.08
C ARG A 114 -60.34 28.48 15.28
N GLY A 115 -59.45 29.31 14.72
CA GLY A 115 -58.01 29.19 14.91
C GLY A 115 -57.60 29.25 16.39
N SER A 116 -58.16 30.20 17.14
CA SER A 116 -57.88 30.39 18.58
C SER A 116 -58.38 29.21 19.43
N GLN A 117 -59.57 28.68 19.16
CA GLN A 117 -60.14 27.53 19.87
C GLN A 117 -59.43 26.22 19.50
N VAL A 118 -59.02 26.05 18.24
CA VAL A 118 -58.21 24.91 17.78
C VAL A 118 -56.88 24.83 18.55
N GLN A 119 -56.22 25.97 18.79
CA GLN A 119 -55.01 26.04 19.62
C GLN A 119 -55.25 25.56 21.07
N LEU A 120 -56.49 25.67 21.57
CA LEU A 120 -56.88 25.21 22.91
C LEU A 120 -57.30 23.74 22.95
N MET A 121 -57.50 23.04 21.83
CA MET A 121 -58.03 21.67 21.81
C MET A 121 -57.23 20.71 22.70
N ALA A 122 -55.89 20.75 22.64
CA ALA A 122 -55.05 19.89 23.49
C ALA A 122 -55.37 20.11 24.98
N ARG A 123 -55.55 21.37 25.39
CA ARG A 123 -55.88 21.76 26.75
C ARG A 123 -57.30 21.33 27.13
N ILE A 124 -58.28 21.49 26.23
CA ILE A 124 -59.68 21.11 26.45
C ILE A 124 -59.75 19.60 26.73
N TYR A 125 -59.29 18.76 25.79
CA TYR A 125 -59.34 17.31 25.96
C TYR A 125 -58.50 16.81 27.16
N THR A 126 -57.39 17.46 27.49
CA THR A 126 -56.58 17.12 28.69
C THR A 126 -57.32 17.42 29.99
N LYS A 127 -58.16 18.47 29.99
CA LYS A 127 -58.86 18.98 31.17
C LYS A 127 -60.23 18.34 31.38
N ALA A 128 -60.78 17.68 30.37
CA ALA A 128 -62.01 16.90 30.50
C ALA A 128 -61.89 15.78 31.55
N ASP A 129 -63.00 15.42 32.20
CA ASP A 129 -63.08 14.27 33.10
C ASP A 129 -62.84 12.97 32.31
N ARG A 130 -63.48 12.87 31.14
CA ARG A 130 -63.30 11.79 30.17
C ARG A 130 -63.56 12.28 28.76
N VAL A 131 -63.02 11.53 27.80
CA VAL A 131 -63.27 11.68 26.37
C VAL A 131 -64.22 10.58 25.94
N VAL A 132 -65.37 10.98 25.40
CA VAL A 132 -66.39 10.09 24.87
C VAL A 132 -66.14 9.96 23.37
N VAL A 133 -65.79 8.76 22.91
CA VAL A 133 -65.55 8.45 21.50
C VAL A 133 -66.84 7.86 20.92
N TRP A 134 -67.37 8.49 19.87
CA TRP A 134 -68.55 8.01 19.16
C TRP A 134 -68.17 7.45 17.78
N LEU A 135 -68.26 6.12 17.63
CA LEU A 135 -67.94 5.38 16.39
C LEU A 135 -69.10 5.33 15.39
N GLY A 136 -70.28 5.85 15.76
CA GLY A 136 -71.51 5.79 14.97
C GLY A 136 -72.55 4.84 15.56
N GLN A 137 -73.70 4.75 14.90
CA GLN A 137 -74.77 3.81 15.27
C GLN A 137 -74.32 2.35 15.12
N ALA A 138 -75.01 1.47 15.85
CA ALA A 138 -74.85 0.03 15.72
C ALA A 138 -75.19 -0.41 14.29
N ALA A 139 -74.40 -1.34 13.77
CA ALA A 139 -74.65 -2.04 12.52
C ALA A 139 -74.76 -3.54 12.76
N GLU A 140 -75.01 -4.32 11.71
CA GLU A 140 -75.50 -5.71 11.79
C GLU A 140 -74.68 -6.60 12.74
N HIS A 141 -73.36 -6.38 12.87
CA HIS A 141 -72.48 -7.18 13.73
C HIS A 141 -71.59 -6.36 14.69
N SER A 142 -71.79 -5.04 14.80
CA SER A 142 -70.91 -4.19 15.62
C SER A 142 -71.02 -4.46 17.12
N ASP A 143 -72.23 -4.74 17.62
CA ASP A 143 -72.46 -4.96 19.05
C ASP A 143 -71.81 -6.27 19.52
N VAL A 144 -71.92 -7.32 18.70
CA VAL A 144 -71.26 -8.61 18.92
C VAL A 144 -69.74 -8.45 18.88
N ALA A 145 -69.22 -7.66 17.94
CA ALA A 145 -67.79 -7.37 17.86
C ALA A 145 -67.27 -6.62 19.10
N MET A 146 -68.01 -5.62 19.59
CA MET A 146 -67.66 -4.88 20.81
C MET A 146 -67.65 -5.78 22.05
N GLU A 147 -68.61 -6.71 22.17
CA GLU A 147 -68.63 -7.67 23.28
C GLU A 147 -67.50 -8.71 23.17
N ALA A 148 -67.20 -9.20 21.96
CA ALA A 148 -66.09 -10.12 21.75
C ALA A 148 -64.73 -9.49 22.09
N ILE A 149 -64.51 -8.22 21.76
CA ILE A 149 -63.33 -7.46 22.17
C ILE A 149 -63.27 -7.36 23.70
N ARG A 150 -64.39 -7.10 24.37
CA ARG A 150 -64.46 -7.07 25.85
C ARG A 150 -64.12 -8.42 26.48
N ALA A 151 -64.70 -9.50 25.98
CA ALA A 151 -64.45 -10.86 26.47
C ALA A 151 -62.98 -11.26 26.29
N ALA A 152 -62.39 -10.95 25.13
CA ALA A 152 -60.98 -11.19 24.85
C ALA A 152 -60.05 -10.44 25.82
N ALA A 153 -60.31 -9.16 26.08
CA ALA A 153 -59.54 -8.34 27.03
C ALA A 153 -59.61 -8.90 28.46
N SER A 154 -60.78 -9.42 28.84
CA SER A 154 -61.00 -10.02 30.17
C SER A 154 -60.43 -11.44 30.30
N ARG A 155 -59.82 -11.97 29.22
CA ARG A 155 -59.36 -13.37 29.09
C ARG A 155 -60.47 -14.40 29.34
N GLU A 156 -61.70 -14.00 29.08
CA GLU A 156 -62.85 -14.90 29.08
C GLU A 156 -62.89 -15.66 27.75
N ASN A 157 -63.54 -16.82 27.74
CA ASN A 157 -63.79 -17.51 26.48
C ASN A 157 -64.68 -16.62 25.61
N VAL A 158 -64.17 -16.18 24.46
CA VAL A 158 -64.98 -15.49 23.45
C VAL A 158 -66.19 -16.40 23.15
N PRO A 159 -67.43 -15.93 23.38
CA PRO A 159 -68.59 -16.76 23.15
C PRO A 159 -68.58 -17.28 21.71
N LYS A 160 -68.94 -18.56 21.52
CA LYS A 160 -69.12 -19.11 20.18
C LYS A 160 -70.37 -18.47 19.58
N TYR A 161 -70.18 -17.39 18.83
CA TYR A 161 -71.25 -16.77 18.07
C TYR A 161 -71.37 -17.48 16.71
N ASP A 162 -72.60 -17.71 16.25
CA ASP A 162 -72.89 -18.22 14.89
C ASP A 162 -72.72 -17.13 13.80
N VAL A 163 -72.06 -16.01 14.12
CA VAL A 163 -71.85 -14.87 13.22
C VAL A 163 -70.38 -14.70 12.81
N PRO A 164 -70.09 -14.13 11.63
CA PRO A 164 -68.72 -13.89 11.18
C PRO A 164 -68.05 -12.77 12.00
N LEU A 165 -67.52 -13.13 13.18
CA LEU A 165 -66.90 -12.18 14.13
C LEU A 165 -65.80 -11.32 13.50
N GLY A 166 -65.02 -11.89 12.56
CA GLY A 166 -64.00 -11.15 11.82
C GLY A 166 -64.58 -9.98 11.01
N GLU A 167 -65.74 -10.18 10.36
CA GLU A 167 -66.42 -9.13 9.58
C GLU A 167 -66.96 -8.01 10.49
N GLY A 168 -67.52 -8.36 11.65
CA GLY A 168 -67.98 -7.37 12.63
C GLY A 168 -66.84 -6.52 13.20
N ILE A 169 -65.69 -7.13 13.52
CA ILE A 169 -64.49 -6.38 13.96
C ILE A 169 -63.99 -5.49 12.82
N GLN A 170 -63.94 -6.02 11.60
CA GLN A 170 -63.56 -5.25 10.41
C GLN A 170 -64.49 -4.05 10.18
N GLU A 171 -65.80 -4.20 10.41
CA GLU A 171 -66.76 -3.11 10.30
C GLU A 171 -66.53 -2.01 11.34
N VAL A 172 -66.24 -2.37 12.59
CA VAL A 172 -65.90 -1.42 13.66
C VAL A 172 -64.60 -0.69 13.32
N LEU A 173 -63.53 -1.41 12.97
CA LEU A 173 -62.23 -0.82 12.62
C LEU A 173 -62.24 -0.03 11.30
N GLY A 174 -63.18 -0.35 10.41
CA GLY A 174 -63.40 0.36 9.15
C GLY A 174 -64.12 1.70 9.32
N ARG A 175 -64.60 2.04 10.52
CA ARG A 175 -65.31 3.32 10.75
C ARG A 175 -64.38 4.52 10.49
N PRO A 176 -64.86 5.59 9.83
CA PRO A 176 -64.03 6.75 9.47
C PRO A 176 -63.33 7.43 10.65
N TRP A 177 -63.83 7.23 11.88
CA TRP A 177 -63.24 7.80 13.08
C TRP A 177 -61.77 7.43 13.24
N PHE A 178 -61.39 6.19 12.96
CA PHE A 178 -60.00 5.74 13.09
C PHE A 178 -59.04 6.37 12.08
N ARG A 179 -59.54 6.98 11.01
CA ARG A 179 -58.72 7.59 9.94
C ARG A 179 -58.66 9.11 10.02
N ARG A 180 -59.48 9.76 10.85
CA ARG A 180 -59.56 11.22 10.92
C ARG A 180 -58.36 11.80 11.70
N ILE A 181 -57.67 12.79 11.17
CA ILE A 181 -56.45 13.32 11.81
C ILE A 181 -56.69 13.96 13.19
N TRP A 182 -57.81 14.66 13.37
CA TRP A 182 -58.14 15.32 14.64
C TRP A 182 -58.27 14.35 15.81
N VAL A 183 -58.74 13.12 15.57
CA VAL A 183 -58.98 12.16 16.66
C VAL A 183 -57.69 11.80 17.39
N LEU A 184 -56.54 11.91 16.72
CA LEU A 184 -55.23 11.63 17.28
C LEU A 184 -54.94 12.54 18.47
N GLN A 185 -55.17 13.85 18.32
CA GLN A 185 -54.96 14.82 19.40
C GLN A 185 -55.96 14.60 20.54
N GLU A 186 -57.20 14.27 20.20
CA GLU A 186 -58.29 14.06 21.15
C GLU A 186 -57.99 12.87 22.07
N VAL A 187 -57.63 11.72 21.47
CA VAL A 187 -57.24 10.54 22.24
C VAL A 187 -55.84 10.66 22.84
N ALA A 188 -54.94 11.47 22.27
CA ALA A 188 -53.62 11.75 22.84
C ALA A 188 -53.67 12.69 24.04
N ALA A 189 -54.68 13.55 24.14
CA ALA A 189 -54.91 14.42 25.28
C ALA A 189 -55.73 13.73 26.38
N ALA A 190 -56.58 12.76 26.01
CA ALA A 190 -57.46 12.06 26.93
C ALA A 190 -56.72 11.37 28.08
N ARG A 191 -57.36 11.34 29.25
CA ARG A 191 -56.91 10.56 30.44
C ARG A 191 -57.74 9.31 30.65
N GLN A 192 -59.02 9.41 30.34
CA GLN A 192 -60.00 8.33 30.35
C GLN A 192 -60.78 8.40 29.05
N ILE A 193 -60.90 7.27 28.36
CA ILE A 193 -61.57 7.16 27.05
C ILE A 193 -62.69 6.15 27.18
N ARG A 194 -63.90 6.52 26.76
CA ARG A 194 -65.07 5.64 26.68
C ARG A 194 -65.55 5.60 25.24
N LEU A 195 -65.48 4.42 24.62
CA LEU A 195 -65.93 4.21 23.24
C LEU A 195 -67.38 3.79 23.24
N HIS A 196 -68.15 4.39 22.36
CA HIS A 196 -69.53 4.06 22.08
C HIS A 196 -69.70 3.66 20.61
N CYS A 197 -70.37 2.54 20.38
CA CYS A 197 -70.91 2.14 19.09
C CYS A 197 -72.38 1.77 19.29
N GLY A 198 -73.29 2.62 18.82
CA GLY A 198 -74.69 2.56 19.25
C GLY A 198 -74.81 2.68 20.78
N PHE A 199 -75.47 1.70 21.41
CA PHE A 199 -75.57 1.61 22.88
C PHE A 199 -74.45 0.78 23.53
N ALA A 200 -73.63 0.08 22.74
CA ALA A 200 -72.49 -0.67 23.27
C ALA A 200 -71.38 0.30 23.71
N GLU A 201 -70.90 0.13 24.95
CA GLU A 201 -69.87 0.98 25.55
C GLU A 201 -68.64 0.17 25.97
N LEU A 202 -67.43 0.67 25.72
CA LEU A 202 -66.19 0.01 26.15
C LEU A 202 -65.16 1.02 26.67
N ASP A 203 -64.40 0.63 27.69
CA ASP A 203 -63.23 1.40 28.12
C ASP A 203 -62.12 1.32 27.06
N GLY A 204 -61.42 2.42 26.80
CA GLY A 204 -60.41 2.51 25.75
C GLY A 204 -59.23 1.56 25.93
N TYR A 205 -58.78 1.31 27.16
CA TYR A 205 -57.71 0.35 27.40
C TYR A 205 -58.20 -1.08 27.12
N THR A 206 -59.43 -1.39 27.56
CA THR A 206 -60.09 -2.68 27.32
C THR A 206 -60.25 -2.94 25.82
N PHE A 207 -60.66 -1.92 25.04
CA PHE A 207 -60.73 -2.01 23.59
C PHE A 207 -59.37 -2.36 22.97
N CYS A 208 -58.31 -1.62 23.33
CA CYS A 208 -56.97 -1.83 22.79
C CYS A 208 -56.39 -3.21 23.14
N ASP A 209 -56.58 -3.68 24.38
CA ASP A 209 -56.03 -4.96 24.84
C ASP A 209 -56.75 -6.15 24.21
N GLY A 210 -58.09 -6.12 24.19
CA GLY A 210 -58.91 -7.14 23.54
C GLY A 210 -58.63 -7.26 22.05
N LEU A 211 -58.50 -6.12 21.36
CA LEU A 211 -58.17 -6.11 19.94
C LEU A 211 -56.77 -6.68 19.66
N SER A 212 -55.79 -6.39 20.52
CA SER A 212 -54.41 -6.93 20.39
C SER A 212 -54.38 -8.46 20.53
N LEU A 213 -55.28 -9.04 21.31
CA LEU A 213 -55.40 -10.50 21.47
C LEU A 213 -56.14 -11.16 20.30
N LEU A 214 -57.20 -10.50 19.80
CA LEU A 214 -57.99 -11.00 18.66
C LEU A 214 -57.22 -10.88 17.33
N SER A 215 -56.37 -9.88 17.17
CA SER A 215 -55.56 -9.72 15.95
C SER A 215 -54.56 -10.86 15.73
N GLN A 216 -54.15 -11.57 16.79
CA GLN A 216 -53.34 -12.79 16.68
C GLN A 216 -54.14 -13.99 16.13
N GLN A 217 -55.46 -14.01 16.33
CA GLN A 217 -56.34 -15.09 15.91
C GLN A 217 -56.86 -14.90 14.48
N PHE A 218 -57.03 -13.65 14.04
CA PHE A 218 -57.58 -13.31 12.73
C PHE A 218 -56.54 -12.64 11.83
N ALA A 219 -55.72 -13.45 11.16
CA ALA A 219 -54.67 -12.96 10.26
C ALA A 219 -55.19 -12.04 9.14
N HIS A 220 -56.46 -12.20 8.71
CA HIS A 220 -57.05 -11.31 7.72
C HIS A 220 -57.29 -9.89 8.25
N LEU A 221 -57.36 -9.64 9.57
CA LEU A 221 -57.54 -8.31 10.15
C LEU A 221 -56.25 -7.49 10.24
N LEU A 222 -55.09 -8.10 9.92
CA LEU A 222 -53.76 -7.46 9.99
C LEU A 222 -53.66 -6.18 9.13
N HIS A 223 -54.40 -6.07 8.02
CA HIS A 223 -54.38 -4.89 7.18
C HIS A 223 -55.13 -3.70 7.81
N LEU A 224 -56.22 -3.94 8.53
CA LEU A 224 -56.97 -2.92 9.27
C LEU A 224 -56.27 -2.53 10.57
N HIS A 225 -55.59 -3.49 11.23
CA HIS A 225 -54.74 -3.22 12.39
C HIS A 225 -53.76 -2.09 12.08
N ARG A 226 -53.05 -2.14 10.94
CA ARG A 226 -52.10 -1.08 10.53
C ARG A 226 -52.71 0.32 10.37
N VAL A 227 -53.98 0.40 9.98
CA VAL A 227 -54.68 1.69 9.81
C VAL A 227 -55.08 2.27 11.17
N VAL A 228 -55.40 1.40 12.13
CA VAL A 228 -55.96 1.78 13.44
C VAL A 228 -54.88 1.84 14.54
N ASP A 229 -53.75 1.17 14.33
CA ASP A 229 -52.56 1.16 15.19
C ASP A 229 -52.11 2.53 15.69
N PRO A 230 -52.06 3.58 14.84
CA PRO A 230 -51.61 4.89 15.28
C PRO A 230 -52.54 5.46 16.38
N VAL A 231 -53.85 5.25 16.24
CA VAL A 231 -54.87 5.66 17.22
C VAL A 231 -54.82 4.76 18.46
N ILE A 232 -54.73 3.43 18.29
CA ILE A 232 -54.62 2.45 19.39
C ILE A 232 -53.41 2.75 20.28
N TYR A 233 -52.26 3.05 19.68
CA TYR A 233 -51.05 3.41 20.41
C TYR A 233 -51.29 4.60 21.34
N LEU A 234 -51.91 5.67 20.82
CA LEU A 234 -52.22 6.86 21.61
C LEU A 234 -53.28 6.56 22.67
N MET A 235 -54.31 5.78 22.36
CA MET A 235 -55.37 5.41 23.30
C MET A 235 -54.84 4.56 24.46
N LYS A 236 -54.05 3.52 24.18
CA LYS A 236 -53.50 2.61 25.21
C LYS A 236 -52.62 3.34 26.23
N GLY A 237 -51.94 4.40 25.79
CA GLY A 237 -51.13 5.26 26.65
C GLY A 237 -51.91 6.25 27.53
N ALA A 238 -53.21 6.44 27.29
CA ALA A 238 -54.00 7.49 27.94
C ALA A 238 -54.02 7.40 29.47
N ILE A 239 -54.13 6.19 30.01
CA ILE A 239 -54.19 5.93 31.46
C ILE A 239 -52.89 6.25 32.20
N PHE A 240 -51.76 6.32 31.50
CA PHE A 240 -50.44 6.57 32.09
C PHE A 240 -50.05 8.06 32.09
N ARG A 241 -50.91 8.95 31.57
CA ARG A 241 -50.62 10.39 31.46
C ARG A 241 -50.77 11.11 32.80
N ARG A 242 -49.89 12.08 33.06
CA ARG A 242 -49.87 12.84 34.33
C ARG A 242 -51.13 13.70 34.51
N LYS A 243 -51.65 13.76 35.75
CA LYS A 243 -52.84 14.57 36.12
C LYS A 243 -52.55 16.09 36.21
N THR A 244 -51.30 16.48 36.42
CA THR A 244 -50.85 17.87 36.50
C THR A 244 -49.95 18.22 35.31
N VAL A 245 -50.33 19.25 34.56
CA VAL A 245 -49.53 19.81 33.46
C VAL A 245 -48.43 20.66 34.09
N GLN A 246 -47.16 20.45 33.75
CA GLN A 246 -46.10 21.39 34.11
C GLN A 246 -46.27 22.64 33.24
N SER A 247 -46.82 23.70 33.83
CA SER A 247 -46.95 25.01 33.19
C SER A 247 -45.56 25.67 33.13
N SER A 248 -44.77 25.34 32.10
CA SER A 248 -43.57 26.09 31.75
C SER A 248 -43.96 27.40 31.08
N GLY A 249 -44.38 28.40 31.86
CA GLY A 249 -44.30 29.84 31.58
C GLY A 249 -45.00 30.45 30.35
N VAL A 250 -45.44 29.68 29.37
CA VAL A 250 -46.00 30.18 28.11
C VAL A 250 -47.31 29.46 27.80
N SER A 251 -48.28 30.20 27.27
CA SER A 251 -49.72 29.94 27.12
C SER A 251 -50.19 28.62 26.45
N ARG A 252 -49.32 27.63 26.20
CA ARG A 252 -49.65 26.38 25.49
C ARG A 252 -49.55 25.13 26.38
N VAL A 253 -50.52 24.22 26.25
CA VAL A 253 -50.40 22.84 26.74
C VAL A 253 -49.80 21.98 25.65
N ALA A 254 -48.55 21.55 25.83
CA ALA A 254 -47.92 20.54 24.98
C ALA A 254 -48.07 19.17 25.63
N LEU A 255 -48.57 18.18 24.87
CA LEU A 255 -48.70 16.81 25.36
C LEU A 255 -47.35 16.08 25.41
N ASN A 256 -46.31 16.64 24.79
CA ASN A 256 -44.95 16.10 24.73
C ASN A 256 -44.94 14.64 24.25
N ILE A 257 -45.73 14.33 23.21
CA ILE A 257 -45.82 12.98 22.67
C ILE A 257 -44.53 12.63 21.92
N ARG A 258 -44.22 13.40 20.86
CA ARG A 258 -43.04 13.25 20.00
C ARG A 258 -42.70 14.56 19.29
N PRO A 259 -41.50 14.71 18.70
CA PRO A 259 -41.19 15.83 17.82
C PRO A 259 -42.18 15.94 16.64
N LEU A 260 -42.40 17.15 16.14
CA LEU A 260 -43.41 17.41 15.10
C LEU A 260 -43.12 16.64 13.81
N GLY A 261 -41.86 16.54 13.40
CA GLY A 261 -41.46 15.79 12.20
C GLY A 261 -41.86 14.32 12.26
N GLU A 262 -41.63 13.65 13.41
CA GLU A 262 -42.05 12.26 13.61
C GLU A 262 -43.58 12.12 13.61
N LEU A 263 -44.30 13.06 14.23
CA LEU A 263 -45.76 13.05 14.23
C LEU A 263 -46.32 13.17 12.81
N VAL A 264 -45.80 14.10 12.01
CA VAL A 264 -46.22 14.27 10.63
C VAL A 264 -46.00 12.98 9.84
N GLU A 265 -44.82 12.36 9.94
CA GLU A 265 -44.55 11.08 9.26
C GLU A 265 -45.41 9.91 9.73
N MET A 266 -45.77 9.89 11.00
CA MET A 266 -46.65 8.86 11.55
C MET A 266 -48.09 9.01 11.04
N TYR A 267 -48.55 10.25 10.86
CA TYR A 267 -49.98 10.52 10.79
C TYR A 267 -50.44 11.27 9.54
N HIS A 268 -49.56 11.74 8.65
CA HIS A 268 -49.95 12.49 7.43
C HIS A 268 -50.91 11.74 6.50
N GLY A 269 -50.93 10.40 6.56
CA GLY A 269 -51.87 9.55 5.83
C GLY A 269 -53.30 9.55 6.39
N HIS A 270 -53.55 10.20 7.54
CA HIS A 270 -54.90 10.37 8.08
C HIS A 270 -55.69 11.38 7.26
N GLU A 271 -56.99 11.14 7.17
CA GLU A 271 -57.96 11.92 6.43
C GLU A 271 -58.23 13.25 7.16
N ALA A 272 -58.28 14.32 6.37
CA ALA A 272 -58.53 15.67 6.82
C ALA A 272 -59.50 16.34 5.83
N THR A 273 -60.48 17.08 6.35
CA THR A 273 -61.41 17.84 5.50
C THR A 273 -60.71 19.04 4.88
N GLU A 274 -59.93 19.78 5.68
CA GLU A 274 -59.01 20.82 5.20
C GLU A 274 -57.57 20.33 5.34
N ARG A 275 -56.73 20.57 4.32
CA ARG A 275 -55.34 20.04 4.30
C ARG A 275 -54.50 20.56 5.45
N HIS A 276 -54.73 21.81 5.88
CA HIS A 276 -54.05 22.42 7.02
C HIS A 276 -54.14 21.60 8.31
N ASP A 277 -55.25 20.86 8.50
CA ASP A 277 -55.47 20.02 9.67
C ASP A 277 -54.43 18.89 9.77
N LYS A 278 -53.81 18.49 8.65
CA LYS A 278 -52.72 17.51 8.66
C LYS A 278 -51.51 17.96 9.46
N ILE A 279 -51.36 19.27 9.65
CA ILE A 279 -50.31 19.88 10.47
C ILE A 279 -50.91 20.35 11.80
N PHE A 280 -52.02 21.09 11.77
CA PHE A 280 -52.57 21.76 12.95
C PHE A 280 -53.03 20.80 14.04
N ALA A 281 -53.61 19.64 13.69
CA ALA A 281 -54.00 18.61 14.66
C ALA A 281 -52.80 18.02 15.42
N LEU A 282 -51.59 18.11 14.86
CA LEU A 282 -50.38 17.51 15.46
C LEU A 282 -49.62 18.50 16.36
N LEU A 283 -49.87 19.80 16.26
CA LEU A 283 -49.13 20.84 17.01
C LEU A 283 -49.27 20.68 18.52
N GLY A 284 -50.47 20.34 19.01
CA GLY A 284 -50.72 20.11 20.44
C GLY A 284 -50.03 18.85 20.99
N MET A 285 -49.74 17.89 20.11
CA MET A 285 -49.05 16.65 20.44
C MET A 285 -47.52 16.80 20.44
N SER A 286 -47.00 17.80 19.73
CA SER A 286 -45.56 18.01 19.55
C SER A 286 -44.84 18.32 20.87
N SER A 287 -43.68 17.70 21.06
CA SER A 287 -42.70 18.05 22.10
C SER A 287 -41.83 19.25 21.73
N ASP A 288 -41.75 19.61 20.44
CA ASP A 288 -41.05 20.80 20.01
C ASP A 288 -41.93 22.04 20.26
N ASP A 289 -41.36 23.24 20.11
CA ASP A 289 -42.10 24.51 20.20
C ASP A 289 -42.33 25.16 18.82
N PRO A 290 -43.34 24.72 18.04
CA PRO A 290 -43.69 25.35 16.77
C PRO A 290 -44.16 26.81 16.89
N ILE A 291 -44.56 27.29 18.09
CA ILE A 291 -45.01 28.68 18.26
C ILE A 291 -43.84 29.65 18.14
N ALA A 292 -42.70 29.33 18.74
CA ALA A 292 -41.47 30.13 18.62
C ALA A 292 -41.02 30.31 17.16
N ALA A 293 -41.43 29.39 16.27
CA ALA A 293 -41.12 29.43 14.84
C ALA A 293 -42.27 29.96 13.95
N GLY A 294 -43.35 30.48 14.54
CA GLY A 294 -44.48 31.05 13.79
C GLY A 294 -45.42 30.02 13.14
N LEU A 295 -45.33 28.74 13.51
CA LEU A 295 -46.23 27.69 13.03
C LEU A 295 -47.46 27.58 13.97
N LEU A 296 -48.46 28.41 13.70
CA LEU A 296 -49.74 28.48 14.41
C LEU A 296 -50.91 28.12 13.48
N PRO A 297 -52.04 27.60 14.02
CA PRO A 297 -53.28 27.43 13.27
C PRO A 297 -53.76 28.77 12.69
N ASP A 298 -53.57 28.94 11.39
CA ASP A 298 -54.03 30.06 10.59
C ASP A 298 -54.64 29.53 9.28
N TYR A 299 -55.96 29.47 9.26
CA TYR A 299 -56.71 28.99 8.10
C TYR A 299 -56.88 30.05 7.01
N LYS A 300 -56.41 31.29 7.22
CA LYS A 300 -56.37 32.33 6.18
C LYS A 300 -55.15 32.18 5.26
N ALA A 301 -54.07 31.58 5.76
CA ALA A 301 -52.86 31.33 4.98
C ALA A 301 -53.09 30.20 3.95
N PRO A 302 -52.56 30.32 2.71
CA PRO A 302 -52.56 29.23 1.75
C PRO A 302 -51.85 27.96 2.27
N TRP A 303 -52.22 26.80 1.72
CA TRP A 303 -51.62 25.51 2.10
C TRP A 303 -50.09 25.49 1.89
N GLU A 304 -49.63 25.98 0.73
CA GLU A 304 -48.21 26.03 0.36
C GLU A 304 -47.36 26.84 1.35
N GLU A 305 -47.89 27.97 1.85
CA GLU A 305 -47.23 28.76 2.88
C GLU A 305 -47.15 27.99 4.20
N THR A 306 -48.23 27.30 4.57
CA THR A 306 -48.29 26.49 5.80
C THR A 306 -47.29 25.33 5.74
N LEU A 307 -47.20 24.65 4.59
CA LEU A 307 -46.22 23.57 4.36
C LEU A 307 -44.79 24.11 4.35
N ALA A 308 -44.53 25.28 3.74
CA ALA A 308 -43.23 25.91 3.75
C ALA A 308 -42.78 26.31 5.17
N ARG A 309 -43.71 26.82 6.01
CA ARG A 309 -43.44 27.10 7.44
C ARG A 309 -43.06 25.83 8.20
N LEU A 310 -43.73 24.70 7.95
CA LEU A 310 -43.37 23.40 8.53
C LEU A 310 -41.96 22.95 8.08
N VAL A 311 -41.66 23.05 6.78
CA VAL A 311 -40.35 22.62 6.24
C VAL A 311 -39.22 23.47 6.84
N ASN A 312 -39.37 24.80 6.89
CA ASN A 312 -38.38 25.67 7.53
C ASN A 312 -38.22 25.39 9.02
N PHE A 313 -39.30 25.02 9.71
CA PHE A 313 -39.23 24.59 11.11
C PHE A 313 -38.40 23.31 11.28
N LEU A 314 -38.56 22.32 10.39
CA LEU A 314 -37.90 21.03 10.53
C LEU A 314 -36.44 21.05 10.07
N PHE A 315 -36.13 21.78 9.00
CA PHE A 315 -34.85 21.73 8.29
C PHE A 315 -34.03 23.03 8.40
N GLY A 316 -34.55 24.06 9.08
CA GLY A 316 -33.89 25.36 9.25
C GLY A 316 -34.18 26.35 8.11
N HIS A 317 -33.69 27.58 8.26
CA HIS A 317 -33.99 28.71 7.34
C HIS A 317 -32.95 28.89 6.21
N GLN A 318 -31.89 28.08 6.16
CA GLN A 318 -30.82 28.19 5.15
C GLN A 318 -31.06 27.29 3.93
N ILE A 319 -32.30 26.86 3.75
CA ILE A 319 -32.75 26.04 2.63
C ILE A 319 -33.65 26.88 1.71
N ILE A 320 -33.78 26.43 0.47
CA ILE A 320 -34.77 26.93 -0.48
C ILE A 320 -35.86 25.88 -0.58
N VAL A 321 -37.11 26.27 -0.33
CA VAL A 321 -38.27 25.37 -0.33
C VAL A 321 -39.23 25.79 -1.44
N HIS A 322 -39.66 24.81 -2.24
CA HIS A 322 -40.75 24.97 -3.19
C HIS A 322 -41.87 23.98 -2.86
N THR A 323 -43.07 24.49 -2.67
CA THR A 323 -44.30 23.74 -2.36
C THR A 323 -45.34 23.99 -3.43
N GLY A 324 -46.20 22.99 -3.72
CA GLY A 324 -47.28 23.14 -4.70
C GLY A 324 -48.61 23.51 -4.05
N ALA A 325 -49.37 24.42 -4.67
CA ALA A 325 -50.71 24.85 -4.20
C ALA A 325 -51.67 23.66 -4.00
N ASP A 326 -51.61 22.68 -4.91
CA ASP A 326 -52.54 21.55 -4.95
C ASP A 326 -51.92 20.21 -4.52
N ARG A 327 -50.71 20.18 -3.93
CA ARG A 327 -50.05 18.93 -3.54
C ARG A 327 -49.47 18.95 -2.14
N GLU A 328 -49.46 17.78 -1.49
CA GLU A 328 -48.75 17.56 -0.22
C GLU A 328 -47.29 17.16 -0.48
N LEU A 329 -46.56 18.02 -1.19
CA LEU A 329 -45.19 17.79 -1.63
C LEU A 329 -44.32 19.03 -1.45
N ALA A 330 -43.10 18.81 -0.96
CA ALA A 330 -42.07 19.83 -0.81
C ALA A 330 -40.77 19.42 -1.53
N VAL A 331 -40.23 20.33 -2.34
CA VAL A 331 -38.88 20.24 -2.93
C VAL A 331 -37.96 21.16 -2.15
N ILE A 332 -36.88 20.60 -1.60
CA ILE A 332 -35.99 21.29 -0.67
C ILE A 332 -34.57 21.28 -1.26
N GLN A 333 -33.97 22.45 -1.38
CA GLN A 333 -32.57 22.61 -1.77
C GLN A 333 -31.78 23.19 -0.59
N GLY A 334 -30.67 22.57 -0.24
CA GLY A 334 -29.87 23.02 0.88
C GLY A 334 -28.46 22.46 0.84
N LYS A 335 -27.56 23.13 1.54
CA LYS A 335 -26.22 22.58 1.79
C LYS A 335 -26.26 21.70 3.04
N GLY A 336 -25.46 20.65 3.07
CA GLY A 336 -25.41 19.75 4.21
C GLY A 336 -24.20 18.84 4.22
N VAL A 337 -24.07 18.08 5.30
CA VAL A 337 -22.98 17.12 5.53
C VAL A 337 -23.54 15.71 5.58
N LEU A 338 -22.90 14.79 4.87
CA LEU A 338 -23.20 13.37 4.96
C LEU A 338 -22.60 12.79 6.25
N ILE A 339 -23.45 12.32 7.17
CA ILE A 339 -23.03 11.74 8.45
C ILE A 339 -22.64 10.26 8.27
N GLY A 340 -23.41 9.55 7.45
CA GLY A 340 -23.26 8.10 7.31
C GLY A 340 -24.33 7.45 6.45
N LYS A 341 -24.23 6.14 6.35
CA LYS A 341 -25.12 5.27 5.60
C LYS A 341 -25.70 4.18 6.48
N VAL A 342 -26.98 3.87 6.30
CA VAL A 342 -27.63 2.74 6.95
C VAL A 342 -27.04 1.43 6.39
N SER A 343 -26.35 0.71 7.27
CA SER A 343 -25.64 -0.55 6.98
C SER A 343 -26.43 -1.79 7.37
N GLU A 344 -27.29 -1.68 8.38
CA GLU A 344 -28.08 -2.79 8.89
C GLU A 344 -29.42 -2.25 9.39
N VAL A 345 -30.49 -2.99 9.11
CA VAL A 345 -31.83 -2.75 9.66
C VAL A 345 -32.34 -4.07 10.19
N SER A 346 -32.70 -4.10 11.47
CA SER A 346 -33.21 -5.29 12.16
C SER A 346 -34.48 -4.94 12.95
N GLY A 347 -35.32 -5.94 13.20
CA GLY A 347 -36.57 -5.81 13.96
C GLY A 347 -37.62 -6.82 13.49
N ASN A 348 -38.23 -7.56 14.43
CA ASN A 348 -39.23 -8.57 14.10
C ASN A 348 -40.54 -7.93 13.60
N ASN A 349 -41.34 -8.67 12.82
CA ASN A 349 -42.64 -8.17 12.32
C ASN A 349 -43.65 -7.84 13.43
N GLY A 350 -43.44 -8.31 14.66
CA GLY A 350 -44.26 -7.99 15.83
C GLY A 350 -43.72 -6.86 16.71
N GLU A 351 -42.57 -6.26 16.38
CA GLU A 351 -42.00 -5.14 17.13
C GLU A 351 -42.24 -3.82 16.39
N ASP A 352 -42.82 -2.85 17.10
CA ASP A 352 -43.10 -1.48 16.61
C ASP A 352 -41.83 -0.66 16.33
N GLU A 353 -40.65 -1.21 16.58
CA GLU A 353 -39.34 -0.55 16.42
C GLU A 353 -38.51 -1.17 15.28
N GLN A 354 -37.64 -0.35 14.69
CA GLN A 354 -36.59 -0.70 13.75
C GLN A 354 -35.25 -0.30 14.39
N ASN A 355 -34.40 -1.30 14.62
CA ASN A 355 -33.02 -1.09 15.04
C ASN A 355 -32.17 -0.86 13.80
N VAL A 356 -31.61 0.34 13.69
CA VAL A 356 -30.83 0.82 12.54
C VAL A 356 -29.38 1.02 12.95
N LYS A 357 -28.45 0.49 12.15
CA LYS A 357 -27.02 0.72 12.31
C LYS A 357 -26.51 1.63 11.19
N ILE A 358 -25.99 2.79 11.58
CA ILE A 358 -25.42 3.78 10.67
C ILE A 358 -23.90 3.60 10.67
N ALA A 359 -23.34 3.23 9.52
CA ALA A 359 -21.91 3.25 9.28
C ALA A 359 -21.48 4.69 8.97
N SER A 360 -20.46 5.19 9.65
CA SER A 360 -19.89 6.49 9.34
C SER A 360 -19.17 6.45 7.99
N THR A 361 -19.18 7.57 7.27
CA THR A 361 -18.35 7.78 6.07
C THR A 361 -16.86 7.85 6.41
N THR A 362 -16.50 8.10 7.67
CA THR A 362 -15.11 8.13 8.13
C THR A 362 -14.69 6.77 8.72
N PRO A 363 -13.59 6.15 8.24
CA PRO A 363 -13.16 4.81 8.67
C PRO A 363 -12.84 4.69 10.17
N SER A 364 -12.54 5.81 10.84
CA SER A 364 -12.17 5.86 12.26
C SER A 364 -13.35 6.03 13.21
N ALA A 365 -14.55 6.38 12.72
CA ALA A 365 -15.71 6.63 13.56
C ALA A 365 -16.50 5.35 13.85
N ARG A 366 -16.96 5.22 15.10
CA ARG A 366 -17.78 4.10 15.54
C ARG A 366 -19.15 4.12 14.83
N SER A 367 -19.65 2.95 14.43
CA SER A 367 -21.01 2.81 13.91
C SER A 367 -22.03 3.24 14.97
N ILE A 368 -23.01 4.05 14.58
CA ILE A 368 -24.07 4.54 15.47
C ILE A 368 -25.24 3.56 15.41
N LYS A 369 -25.77 3.16 16.57
CA LYS A 369 -26.98 2.35 16.67
C LYS A 369 -28.13 3.22 17.13
N LEU A 370 -29.26 3.11 16.46
CA LEU A 370 -30.47 3.89 16.73
C LEU A 370 -31.67 2.95 16.71
N SER A 371 -32.52 2.97 17.73
CA SER A 371 -33.85 2.38 17.65
C SER A 371 -34.85 3.48 17.28
N VAL A 372 -35.58 3.30 16.19
CA VAL A 372 -36.65 4.22 15.76
C VAL A 372 -37.94 3.45 15.55
N ARG A 373 -39.07 4.13 15.67
CA ARG A 373 -40.36 3.50 15.37
C ARG A 373 -40.47 3.11 13.89
N ARG A 374 -41.09 1.96 13.63
CA ARG A 374 -41.44 1.51 12.28
C ARG A 374 -42.59 2.36 11.75
N LEU A 375 -42.34 3.09 10.66
CA LEU A 375 -43.32 3.94 9.96
C LEU A 375 -43.66 3.35 8.58
N PRO A 376 -44.74 3.81 7.91
CA PRO A 376 -45.18 3.26 6.61
C PRO A 376 -44.10 3.25 5.52
N ASN A 377 -43.19 4.23 5.49
CA ASN A 377 -41.95 4.17 4.73
C ASN A 377 -40.82 3.67 5.63
N PRO A 378 -40.51 2.37 5.67
CA PRO A 378 -39.45 1.87 6.54
C PRO A 378 -38.08 2.34 6.06
N ILE A 379 -37.19 2.56 7.02
CA ILE A 379 -35.77 2.76 6.74
C ILE A 379 -35.22 1.46 6.17
N ARG A 380 -34.37 1.56 5.15
CA ARG A 380 -33.76 0.43 4.44
C ARG A 380 -32.24 0.54 4.48
N VAL A 381 -31.59 -0.61 4.34
CA VAL A 381 -30.15 -0.66 4.06
C VAL A 381 -29.91 0.10 2.76
N GLY A 382 -28.95 1.04 2.77
CA GLY A 382 -28.70 1.94 1.65
C GLY A 382 -29.21 3.38 1.83
N ASP A 383 -30.08 3.64 2.80
CA ASP A 383 -30.50 5.00 3.12
C ASP A 383 -29.35 5.81 3.74
N PHE A 384 -29.29 7.12 3.51
CA PHE A 384 -28.23 8.01 3.96
C PHE A 384 -28.71 8.91 5.08
N VAL A 385 -27.80 9.33 5.95
CA VAL A 385 -28.06 10.25 7.05
C VAL A 385 -27.30 11.54 6.78
N THR A 386 -28.01 12.66 6.67
CA THR A 386 -27.44 13.98 6.38
C THR A 386 -27.85 14.99 7.44
N LEU A 387 -27.00 15.98 7.70
CA LEU A 387 -27.35 17.17 8.46
C LEU A 387 -27.30 18.38 7.54
N LEU A 388 -28.45 18.98 7.27
CA LEU A 388 -28.53 20.24 6.51
C LEU A 388 -28.03 21.41 7.36
N THR A 389 -27.41 22.38 6.71
CA THR A 389 -26.91 23.59 7.38
C THR A 389 -28.09 24.36 7.97
N GLY A 390 -28.03 24.65 9.28
CA GLY A 390 -29.11 25.32 10.00
C GLY A 390 -30.21 24.41 10.52
N ALA A 391 -30.21 23.12 10.18
CA ALA A 391 -31.09 22.14 10.82
C ALA A 391 -30.57 21.76 12.20
N SER A 392 -31.49 21.55 13.16
CA SER A 392 -31.14 21.13 14.53
C SER A 392 -30.95 19.63 14.69
N LYS A 393 -31.52 18.83 13.78
CA LYS A 393 -31.52 17.36 13.82
C LYS A 393 -31.20 16.80 12.43
N PRO A 394 -30.53 15.64 12.33
CA PRO A 394 -30.27 14.99 11.05
C PRO A 394 -31.54 14.46 10.37
N THR A 395 -31.44 14.24 9.06
CA THR A 395 -32.47 13.72 8.16
C THR A 395 -31.99 12.42 7.53
N ILE A 396 -32.85 11.41 7.44
CA ILE A 396 -32.60 10.19 6.68
C ILE A 396 -33.20 10.34 5.29
N ILE A 397 -32.39 10.15 4.27
CA ILE A 397 -32.73 10.35 2.86
C ILE A 397 -32.40 9.10 2.05
N ARG A 398 -33.16 8.84 0.98
CA ARG A 398 -32.94 7.72 0.07
C ARG A 398 -32.45 8.24 -1.28
N PRO A 399 -31.33 7.73 -1.82
CA PRO A 399 -30.87 8.14 -3.15
C PRO A 399 -31.83 7.65 -4.24
N CYS A 400 -32.34 8.58 -5.07
CA CYS A 400 -33.18 8.30 -6.24
C CYS A 400 -32.36 8.44 -7.54
N ARG A 401 -33.01 8.77 -8.67
CA ARG A 401 -32.32 8.96 -9.96
C ARG A 401 -31.48 10.25 -10.01
N ASP A 402 -32.01 11.35 -9.51
CA ASP A 402 -31.40 12.68 -9.64
C ASP A 402 -31.71 13.61 -8.44
N HIS A 403 -32.24 13.03 -7.37
CA HIS A 403 -32.60 13.69 -6.12
C HIS A 403 -32.54 12.67 -4.98
N PHE A 404 -32.83 13.11 -3.75
CA PHE A 404 -32.98 12.23 -2.61
C PHE A 404 -34.41 12.33 -2.03
N ALA A 405 -35.08 11.20 -1.79
CA ALA A 405 -36.37 11.20 -1.13
C ALA A 405 -36.19 11.24 0.39
N ILE A 406 -36.97 12.05 1.10
CA ILE A 406 -36.94 12.09 2.57
C ILE A 406 -37.64 10.84 3.13
N VAL A 407 -36.90 10.06 3.91
CA VAL A 407 -37.40 8.87 4.62
C VAL A 407 -37.75 9.22 6.06
N ARG A 408 -36.89 10.01 6.72
CA ARG A 408 -37.14 10.65 8.02
C ARG A 408 -36.65 12.09 7.97
N ALA A 409 -37.55 13.05 8.13
CA ALA A 409 -37.31 14.48 8.24
C ALA A 409 -36.39 14.81 9.42
N GLN A 410 -36.63 14.20 10.59
CA GLN A 410 -35.82 14.42 11.79
C GLN A 410 -35.56 13.12 12.54
N ILE A 411 -34.31 12.91 12.96
CA ILE A 411 -33.93 11.84 13.90
C ILE A 411 -33.21 12.42 15.12
N SER A 412 -33.46 11.84 16.29
CA SER A 412 -32.76 12.22 17.52
C SER A 412 -31.42 11.48 17.59
N LEU A 413 -30.33 12.19 17.27
CA LEU A 413 -28.97 11.64 17.21
C LEU A 413 -27.98 12.62 17.84
N GLU A 414 -27.24 12.17 18.86
CA GLU A 414 -26.14 12.95 19.44
C GLU A 414 -24.92 12.88 18.51
N LEU A 415 -24.63 13.98 17.83
CA LEU A 415 -23.47 14.09 16.95
C LEU A 415 -22.23 14.45 17.75
N GLN A 416 -21.17 13.65 17.61
CA GLN A 416 -19.83 14.05 18.04
C GLN A 416 -19.20 14.94 16.96
N SER A 417 -18.54 16.01 17.37
CA SER A 417 -17.81 16.93 16.50
C SER A 417 -16.85 16.16 15.58
N ALA A 418 -17.14 16.12 14.28
CA ALA A 418 -16.23 15.59 13.27
C ALA A 418 -15.26 16.68 12.82
N ALA A 419 -14.00 16.30 12.56
CA ALA A 419 -13.02 17.19 11.96
C ALA A 419 -13.44 17.56 10.52
N SER A 420 -13.68 18.85 10.27
CA SER A 420 -13.93 19.49 8.97
C SER A 420 -14.76 18.66 7.96
N PRO A 421 -16.10 18.57 8.12
CA PRO A 421 -16.94 17.84 7.18
C PRO A 421 -17.01 18.51 5.79
N THR A 422 -17.10 17.70 4.73
CA THR A 422 -17.29 18.18 3.35
C THR A 422 -18.74 18.60 3.15
N LEU A 423 -18.94 19.79 2.60
CA LEU A 423 -20.27 20.37 2.41
C LEU A 423 -20.79 20.07 0.99
N HIS A 424 -21.93 19.39 0.91
CA HIS A 424 -22.58 19.02 -0.35
C HIS A 424 -23.86 19.80 -0.59
N ASN A 425 -24.24 19.98 -1.85
CA ASN A 425 -25.55 20.48 -2.23
C ASN A 425 -26.54 19.31 -2.34
N PHE A 426 -27.65 19.38 -1.59
CA PHE A 426 -28.71 18.39 -1.58
C PHE A 426 -29.96 18.93 -2.27
N LEU A 427 -30.60 18.06 -3.08
CA LEU A 427 -31.95 18.24 -3.58
C LEU A 427 -32.81 17.13 -2.95
N LEU A 428 -33.65 17.50 -1.98
CA LEU A 428 -34.52 16.58 -1.25
C LEU A 428 -35.97 16.73 -1.71
N ILE A 429 -36.69 15.62 -1.77
CA ILE A 429 -38.13 15.59 -2.05
C ILE A 429 -38.84 14.91 -0.90
N TRP A 430 -39.84 15.60 -0.35
CA TRP A 430 -40.72 15.06 0.68
C TRP A 430 -42.15 15.01 0.12
N ASP A 431 -42.60 13.79 -0.18
CA ASP A 431 -43.89 13.51 -0.83
C ASP A 431 -44.79 12.71 0.12
N TRP A 432 -45.98 13.24 0.41
CA TRP A 432 -46.95 12.62 1.30
C TRP A 432 -48.06 11.83 0.56
N GLU A 433 -48.22 12.03 -0.75
CA GLU A 433 -49.37 11.52 -1.53
C GLU A 433 -49.20 10.08 -2.04
N GLY A 434 -47.99 9.52 -1.97
CA GLY A 434 -47.74 8.10 -2.21
C GLY A 434 -46.37 7.80 -2.77
N PHE A 435 -45.77 6.68 -2.34
CA PHE A 435 -44.53 6.17 -2.95
C PHE A 435 -44.87 5.56 -4.32
N PRO A 436 -44.29 6.06 -5.43
CA PRO A 436 -44.39 5.34 -6.68
C PRO A 436 -43.74 3.96 -6.52
N SER A 437 -44.40 2.93 -7.03
CA SER A 437 -43.77 1.65 -7.30
C SER A 437 -42.45 1.86 -8.08
N PRO A 438 -41.41 1.03 -7.89
CA PRO A 438 -40.13 1.16 -8.60
C PRO A 438 -40.24 1.24 -10.14
N SER A 439 -41.38 0.81 -10.70
CA SER A 439 -41.70 0.82 -12.12
C SER A 439 -42.12 2.18 -12.72
N THR A 440 -42.34 3.24 -11.93
CA THR A 440 -42.86 4.54 -12.42
C THR A 440 -41.91 5.74 -12.24
N GLU A 441 -40.69 5.54 -11.74
CA GLU A 441 -39.72 6.60 -11.36
C GLU A 441 -39.35 7.61 -12.48
N GLY A 442 -39.55 7.27 -13.75
CA GLY A 442 -39.16 8.14 -14.88
C GLY A 442 -40.22 9.13 -15.35
N PHE A 443 -41.51 8.78 -15.26
CA PHE A 443 -42.58 9.49 -15.99
C PHE A 443 -43.26 10.59 -15.16
N GLU A 444 -43.35 10.43 -13.83
CA GLU A 444 -44.00 11.45 -12.98
C GLU A 444 -43.08 12.62 -12.62
N TYR A 445 -41.78 12.39 -12.50
CA TYR A 445 -40.81 13.40 -12.10
C TYR A 445 -40.64 14.54 -13.13
N GLN A 446 -40.59 14.24 -14.44
CA GLN A 446 -40.52 15.29 -15.48
C GLN A 446 -41.79 16.15 -15.51
N ARG A 447 -42.94 15.59 -15.13
CA ARG A 447 -44.22 16.31 -15.00
C ARG A 447 -44.30 17.13 -13.69
N LEU A 448 -43.69 16.63 -12.61
CA LEU A 448 -43.56 17.29 -11.29
C LEU A 448 -42.62 18.51 -11.34
N VAL A 449 -41.43 18.37 -11.93
CA VAL A 449 -40.47 19.48 -12.06
C VAL A 449 -40.94 20.51 -13.10
N GLY A 450 -41.67 20.08 -14.14
CA GLY A 450 -42.23 20.96 -15.16
C GLY A 450 -43.45 21.80 -14.71
N SER A 451 -44.04 21.51 -13.55
CA SER A 451 -45.20 22.23 -13.00
C SER A 451 -44.87 23.20 -11.85
N ILE A 452 -43.65 23.13 -11.30
CA ILE A 452 -43.14 24.11 -10.35
C ILE A 452 -42.45 25.21 -11.18
N PRO A 453 -42.84 26.50 -11.05
CA PRO A 453 -42.20 27.57 -11.79
C PRO A 453 -40.78 27.75 -11.25
N PHE A 454 -39.82 27.05 -11.85
CA PHE A 454 -38.43 27.46 -11.81
C PHE A 454 -38.33 28.73 -12.65
N SER A 455 -38.70 29.87 -12.05
CA SER A 455 -38.38 31.16 -12.64
C SER A 455 -36.87 31.25 -12.79
N ASP A 456 -36.44 31.69 -13.96
CA ASP A 456 -35.07 31.89 -14.39
C ASP A 456 -34.08 32.24 -13.27
N THR A 457 -32.86 31.71 -13.43
CA THR A 457 -31.61 32.02 -12.70
C THR A 457 -31.34 31.23 -11.41
N THR A 458 -30.66 30.07 -11.53
CA THR A 458 -29.37 29.79 -10.83
C THR A 458 -28.79 28.38 -11.01
N TYR A 459 -29.51 27.40 -11.58
CA TYR A 459 -28.94 26.07 -11.89
C TYR A 459 -29.37 25.57 -13.27
N SER A 460 -28.40 25.27 -14.15
CA SER A 460 -28.67 24.51 -15.37
C SER A 460 -29.23 23.13 -14.97
N LEU A 461 -30.49 22.88 -15.33
CA LEU A 461 -31.46 22.06 -14.59
C LEU A 461 -31.21 20.54 -14.51
N GLY A 462 -30.09 20.01 -15.00
CA GLY A 462 -29.78 18.56 -14.91
C GLY A 462 -28.32 18.21 -14.59
N MET A 463 -27.36 19.00 -15.09
CA MET A 463 -25.94 18.65 -14.98
C MET A 463 -25.40 18.77 -13.56
N ASP A 464 -25.69 19.89 -12.90
CA ASP A 464 -25.22 20.13 -11.54
C ASP A 464 -25.90 19.17 -10.54
N ARG A 465 -27.13 18.73 -10.82
CA ARG A 465 -27.87 17.77 -9.97
C ARG A 465 -27.18 16.41 -9.93
N LEU A 466 -26.90 15.84 -11.10
CA LEU A 466 -26.21 14.55 -11.22
C LEU A 466 -24.77 14.61 -10.67
N TRP A 467 -24.09 15.74 -10.88
CA TRP A 467 -22.76 15.98 -10.32
C TRP A 467 -22.77 15.94 -8.78
N HIS A 468 -23.58 16.77 -8.12
CA HIS A 468 -23.62 16.81 -6.67
C HIS A 468 -24.08 15.48 -6.07
N MET A 469 -25.05 14.81 -6.70
CA MET A 469 -25.49 13.48 -6.28
C MET A 469 -24.35 12.46 -6.38
N ALA A 470 -23.55 12.49 -7.45
CA ALA A 470 -22.41 11.60 -7.59
C ALA A 470 -21.34 11.83 -6.51
N LEU A 471 -21.11 13.08 -6.11
CA LEU A 471 -20.17 13.40 -5.03
C LEU A 471 -20.63 12.81 -3.69
N VAL A 472 -21.92 12.95 -3.36
CA VAL A 472 -22.51 12.34 -2.15
C VAL A 472 -22.43 10.81 -2.21
N LEU A 473 -22.73 10.21 -3.36
CA LEU A 473 -22.63 8.76 -3.56
C LEU A 473 -21.19 8.24 -3.44
N ASP A 474 -20.20 8.96 -3.99
CA ASP A 474 -18.77 8.60 -3.84
C ASP A 474 -18.32 8.67 -2.37
N GLU A 475 -18.74 9.70 -1.63
CA GLU A 475 -18.45 9.80 -0.18
C GLU A 475 -19.16 8.72 0.64
N ALA A 476 -20.37 8.32 0.24
CA ALA A 476 -21.12 7.22 0.83
C ALA A 476 -20.57 5.82 0.47
N GLN A 477 -19.48 5.73 -0.30
CA GLN A 477 -18.87 4.50 -0.82
C GLN A 477 -19.78 3.71 -1.79
N GLU A 478 -20.75 4.39 -2.42
CA GLU A 478 -21.62 3.85 -3.47
C GLU A 478 -21.03 4.07 -4.87
N HIS A 479 -19.80 3.57 -5.09
CA HIS A 479 -19.01 3.90 -6.28
C HIS A 479 -19.68 3.50 -7.59
N ARG A 480 -20.43 2.38 -7.64
CA ARG A 480 -21.17 1.96 -8.85
C ARG A 480 -22.35 2.89 -9.19
N MET A 481 -23.05 3.39 -8.17
CA MET A 481 -24.12 4.35 -8.39
C MET A 481 -23.52 5.70 -8.81
N ALA A 482 -22.44 6.14 -8.13
CA ALA A 482 -21.72 7.36 -8.47
C ALA A 482 -21.16 7.32 -9.91
N SER A 483 -20.61 6.19 -10.35
CA SER A 483 -20.07 5.99 -11.69
C SER A 483 -21.14 6.19 -12.77
N THR A 484 -22.33 5.62 -12.56
CA THR A 484 -23.48 5.77 -13.45
C THR A 484 -23.95 7.23 -13.54
N ARG A 485 -24.00 7.95 -12.41
CA ARG A 485 -24.36 9.38 -12.40
C ARG A 485 -23.32 10.23 -13.13
N LEU A 486 -22.03 10.00 -12.87
CA LEU A 486 -20.93 10.73 -13.51
C LEU A 486 -20.89 10.49 -15.02
N SER A 487 -21.17 9.27 -15.49
CA SER A 487 -21.29 9.00 -16.93
C SER A 487 -22.35 9.90 -17.57
N GLY A 488 -23.52 10.03 -16.93
CA GLY A 488 -24.57 10.93 -17.38
C GLY A 488 -24.13 12.39 -17.39
N THR A 489 -23.44 12.84 -16.34
CA THR A 489 -22.90 14.20 -16.23
C THR A 489 -21.85 14.50 -17.31
N VAL A 490 -20.94 13.57 -17.61
CA VAL A 490 -19.92 13.73 -18.66
C VAL A 490 -20.57 13.84 -20.03
N THR A 491 -21.51 12.95 -20.38
CA THR A 491 -22.25 13.02 -21.65
C THR A 491 -22.98 14.35 -21.80
N ALA A 492 -23.58 14.82 -20.71
CA ALA A 492 -24.25 16.11 -20.66
C ALA A 492 -23.24 17.25 -20.89
N HIS A 493 -22.14 17.30 -20.14
CA HIS A 493 -21.10 18.34 -20.24
C HIS A 493 -20.48 18.42 -21.65
N ILE A 494 -20.21 17.28 -22.28
CA ILE A 494 -19.69 17.22 -23.65
C ILE A 494 -20.68 17.88 -24.63
N LYS A 495 -21.99 17.66 -24.44
CA LYS A 495 -23.03 18.19 -25.32
C LYS A 495 -23.22 19.71 -25.19
N GLU A 496 -23.17 20.28 -23.99
CA GLU A 496 -23.42 21.72 -23.78
C GLU A 496 -22.15 22.58 -23.80
N LEU A 497 -21.05 22.13 -23.20
CA LEU A 497 -19.84 22.94 -23.02
C LEU A 497 -18.74 22.57 -24.00
N GLY A 498 -18.86 21.42 -24.67
CA GLY A 498 -17.81 20.84 -25.51
C GLY A 498 -16.81 19.99 -24.72
N GLU A 499 -16.16 19.09 -25.44
CA GLU A 499 -15.29 18.05 -24.85
C GLU A 499 -14.00 18.62 -24.24
N ALA A 500 -13.44 19.66 -24.86
CA ALA A 500 -12.21 20.28 -24.39
C ALA A 500 -12.42 21.27 -23.23
N HIS A 501 -13.65 21.60 -22.83
CA HIS A 501 -13.91 22.60 -21.80
C HIS A 501 -13.43 22.15 -20.40
N LEU A 502 -12.89 23.09 -19.59
CA LEU A 502 -12.25 22.77 -18.30
C LEU A 502 -13.18 21.98 -17.36
N ARG A 503 -14.45 22.38 -17.24
CA ARG A 503 -15.44 21.65 -16.42
C ARG A 503 -15.69 20.21 -16.91
N THR A 504 -15.67 19.99 -18.22
CA THR A 504 -15.82 18.66 -18.82
C THR A 504 -14.62 17.79 -18.47
N LEU A 505 -13.40 18.34 -18.55
CA LEU A 505 -12.17 17.66 -18.13
C LEU A 505 -12.16 17.35 -16.62
N THR A 506 -12.59 18.29 -15.76
CA THR A 506 -12.76 18.03 -14.32
C THR A 506 -13.74 16.88 -14.08
N CYS A 507 -14.86 16.87 -14.81
CA CYS A 507 -15.89 15.84 -14.69
C CYS A 507 -15.37 14.47 -15.15
N MET A 508 -14.67 14.42 -16.29
CA MET A 508 -14.04 13.21 -16.82
C MET A 508 -12.96 12.67 -15.89
N HIS A 509 -12.11 13.53 -15.34
CA HIS A 509 -11.11 13.15 -14.34
C HIS A 509 -11.78 12.54 -13.09
N LYS A 510 -12.79 13.21 -12.52
CA LYS A 510 -13.52 12.68 -11.36
C LYS A 510 -14.25 11.37 -11.67
N ALA A 511 -14.82 11.24 -12.87
CA ALA A 511 -15.43 9.99 -13.33
C ALA A 511 -14.41 8.85 -13.39
N ALA A 512 -13.21 9.09 -13.95
CA ALA A 512 -12.14 8.10 -14.00
C ALA A 512 -11.69 7.65 -12.60
N VAL A 513 -11.51 8.59 -11.66
CA VAL A 513 -11.19 8.27 -10.26
C VAL A 513 -12.27 7.40 -9.61
N VAL A 514 -13.56 7.71 -9.85
CA VAL A 514 -14.67 6.91 -9.31
C VAL A 514 -14.76 5.54 -9.99
N TYR A 515 -14.47 5.44 -11.30
CA TYR A 515 -14.40 4.16 -12.01
C TYR A 515 -13.32 3.24 -11.45
N ILE A 516 -12.17 3.76 -11.00
CA ILE A 516 -11.16 2.96 -10.27
C ILE A 516 -11.79 2.35 -9.01
N LYS A 517 -12.47 3.17 -8.19
CA LYS A 517 -13.10 2.70 -6.95
C LYS A 517 -14.28 1.74 -7.19
N ALA A 518 -14.93 1.84 -8.35
CA ALA A 518 -16.03 0.97 -8.77
C ALA A 518 -15.57 -0.33 -9.47
N ASP A 519 -14.26 -0.54 -9.63
CA ASP A 519 -13.65 -1.67 -10.35
C ASP A 519 -14.03 -1.73 -11.86
N GLU A 520 -14.26 -0.57 -12.49
CA GLU A 520 -14.57 -0.43 -13.92
C GLU A 520 -13.32 -0.06 -14.76
N LEU A 521 -12.25 -0.84 -14.62
CA LEU A 521 -10.91 -0.48 -15.14
C LEU A 521 -10.84 -0.22 -16.66
N ALA A 522 -11.67 -0.88 -17.47
CA ALA A 522 -11.68 -0.73 -18.93
C ALA A 522 -12.00 0.71 -19.39
N LYS A 523 -12.77 1.46 -18.60
CA LYS A 523 -13.13 2.85 -18.92
C LYS A 523 -12.10 3.85 -18.38
N VAL A 524 -11.29 3.47 -17.39
CA VAL A 524 -10.38 4.38 -16.66
C VAL A 524 -9.24 4.87 -17.56
N GLU A 525 -8.53 3.95 -18.20
CA GLU A 525 -7.36 4.24 -19.05
C GLU A 525 -7.76 5.19 -20.19
N THR A 526 -8.81 4.81 -20.92
CA THR A 526 -9.33 5.61 -22.04
C THR A 526 -9.77 7.02 -21.62
N LEU A 527 -10.37 7.18 -20.44
CA LEU A 527 -10.77 8.49 -19.93
C LEU A 527 -9.58 9.35 -19.51
N PHE A 528 -8.61 8.80 -18.76
CA PHE A 528 -7.43 9.58 -18.37
C PHE A 528 -6.57 9.96 -19.57
N GLU A 529 -6.31 9.04 -20.51
CA GLU A 529 -5.58 9.34 -21.74
C GLU A 529 -6.27 10.43 -22.56
N ARG A 530 -7.61 10.40 -22.61
CA ARG A 530 -8.39 11.40 -23.34
C ARG A 530 -8.39 12.76 -22.65
N VAL A 531 -8.45 12.82 -21.33
CA VAL A 531 -8.26 14.07 -20.56
C VAL A 531 -6.87 14.64 -20.83
N ILE A 532 -5.82 13.83 -20.73
CA ILE A 532 -4.43 14.27 -20.96
C ILE A 532 -4.27 14.78 -22.40
N ALA A 533 -4.77 14.05 -23.40
CA ALA A 533 -4.66 14.44 -24.80
C ALA A 533 -5.38 15.76 -25.11
N LEU A 534 -6.58 15.96 -24.56
CA LEU A 534 -7.36 17.20 -24.76
C LEU A 534 -6.73 18.38 -24.02
N SER A 535 -6.21 18.18 -22.81
CA SER A 535 -5.47 19.22 -22.10
C SER A 535 -4.19 19.63 -22.83
N MET A 536 -3.43 18.66 -23.35
CA MET A 536 -2.22 18.94 -24.15
C MET A 536 -2.53 19.74 -25.41
N ARG A 537 -3.65 19.45 -26.10
CA ARG A 537 -4.10 20.22 -27.27
C ARG A 537 -4.47 21.67 -26.94
N ARG A 538 -4.94 21.94 -25.72
CA ARG A 538 -5.24 23.31 -25.27
C ARG A 538 -3.99 24.12 -24.95
N GLN A 539 -2.81 23.48 -24.88
CA GLN A 539 -1.56 24.08 -24.40
C GLN A 539 -1.66 24.70 -22.99
N GLU A 540 -2.73 24.41 -22.27
CA GLU A 540 -3.01 24.88 -20.91
C GLU A 540 -2.71 23.73 -19.95
N LEU A 541 -1.47 23.69 -19.46
CA LEU A 541 -0.93 22.66 -18.56
C LEU A 541 -1.48 22.81 -17.13
N ASP A 542 -2.78 22.60 -16.99
CA ASP A 542 -3.54 22.79 -15.76
C ASP A 542 -3.29 21.70 -14.69
N GLN A 543 -3.75 21.97 -13.46
CA GLN A 543 -3.60 21.03 -12.33
C GLN A 543 -4.34 19.69 -12.57
N ILE A 544 -5.38 19.69 -13.41
CA ILE A 544 -6.15 18.49 -13.75
C ILE A 544 -5.32 17.55 -14.61
N THR A 545 -4.51 18.07 -15.53
CA THR A 545 -3.57 17.27 -16.32
C THR A 545 -2.56 16.56 -15.43
N LEU A 546 -1.94 17.27 -14.49
CA LEU A 546 -1.01 16.68 -13.53
C LEU A 546 -1.69 15.61 -12.65
N SER A 547 -2.88 15.92 -12.13
CA SER A 547 -3.64 14.97 -11.30
C SER A 547 -4.02 13.72 -12.11
N SER A 548 -4.40 13.88 -13.38
CA SER A 548 -4.73 12.75 -14.27
C SER A 548 -3.51 11.91 -14.63
N LEU A 549 -2.34 12.53 -14.87
CA LEU A 549 -1.08 11.82 -15.10
C LEU A 549 -0.66 11.01 -13.88
N SER A 550 -0.78 11.58 -12.68
CA SER A 550 -0.44 10.92 -11.43
C SER A 550 -1.34 9.71 -11.14
N GLU A 551 -2.66 9.87 -11.28
CA GLU A 551 -3.63 8.79 -11.08
C GLU A 551 -3.48 7.66 -12.13
N LEU A 552 -3.22 8.01 -13.40
CA LEU A 552 -2.94 7.01 -14.44
C LEU A 552 -1.62 6.28 -14.18
N ALA A 553 -0.60 6.97 -13.66
CA ALA A 553 0.66 6.33 -13.29
C ALA A 553 0.46 5.34 -12.12
N VAL A 554 -0.38 5.66 -11.13
CA VAL A 554 -0.75 4.72 -10.06
C VAL A 554 -1.44 3.48 -10.63
N LEU A 555 -2.37 3.65 -11.57
CA LEU A 555 -3.02 2.54 -12.25
C LEU A 555 -2.02 1.63 -12.98
N TYR A 556 -1.09 2.20 -13.73
CA TYR A 556 -0.06 1.43 -14.45
C TYR A 556 0.94 0.75 -13.52
N VAL A 557 1.22 1.29 -12.33
CA VAL A 557 1.99 0.59 -11.29
C VAL A 557 1.25 -0.68 -10.85
N MET A 558 -0.07 -0.59 -10.61
CA MET A 558 -0.87 -1.76 -10.24
C MET A 558 -0.92 -2.83 -11.33
N GLN A 559 -0.83 -2.44 -12.61
CA GLN A 559 -0.80 -3.35 -13.77
C GLN A 559 0.60 -3.89 -14.10
N GLY A 560 1.65 -3.47 -13.39
CA GLY A 560 3.04 -3.90 -13.67
C GLY A 560 3.65 -3.25 -14.93
N ARG A 561 3.02 -2.20 -15.47
CA ARG A 561 3.43 -1.47 -16.68
C ARG A 561 4.52 -0.42 -16.39
N GLY A 562 5.68 -0.90 -15.93
CA GLY A 562 6.74 -0.04 -15.40
C GLY A 562 7.33 0.97 -16.41
N ARG A 563 7.26 0.69 -17.71
CA ARG A 563 7.74 1.60 -18.77
C ARG A 563 6.83 2.82 -18.88
N GLU A 564 5.52 2.60 -18.92
CA GLU A 564 4.50 3.63 -19.03
C GLU A 564 4.42 4.48 -17.76
N VAL A 565 4.61 3.88 -16.58
CA VAL A 565 4.74 4.63 -15.31
C VAL A 565 5.90 5.63 -15.37
N ARG A 566 7.07 5.18 -15.84
CA ARG A 566 8.25 6.06 -15.96
C ARG A 566 7.96 7.21 -16.92
N ARG A 567 7.32 6.93 -18.05
CA ARG A 567 6.89 7.94 -19.03
C ARG A 567 5.93 8.96 -18.41
N LEU A 568 4.86 8.53 -17.75
CA LEU A 568 3.86 9.43 -17.18
C LEU A 568 4.43 10.31 -16.06
N ARG A 569 5.25 9.74 -15.18
CA ARG A 569 5.95 10.51 -14.13
C ARG A 569 6.94 11.52 -14.71
N TRP A 570 7.54 11.19 -15.85
CA TRP A 570 8.40 12.12 -16.56
C TRP A 570 7.62 13.25 -17.23
N MET A 571 6.49 12.95 -17.88
CA MET A 571 5.58 13.98 -18.40
C MET A 571 5.12 14.92 -17.27
N GLU A 572 4.73 14.36 -16.12
CA GLU A 572 4.36 15.14 -14.93
C GLU A 572 5.49 16.07 -14.47
N LYS A 573 6.73 15.57 -14.44
CA LYS A 573 7.92 16.35 -14.06
C LYS A 573 8.20 17.48 -15.05
N ILE A 574 8.16 17.21 -16.37
CA ILE A 574 8.39 18.22 -17.41
C ILE A 574 7.33 19.32 -17.33
N ILE A 575 6.05 18.94 -17.23
CA ILE A 575 4.94 19.89 -17.11
C ILE A 575 5.11 20.77 -15.87
N ASN A 576 5.50 20.19 -14.73
CA ASN A 576 5.78 20.94 -13.51
C ASN A 576 6.96 21.90 -13.67
N LEU A 577 8.06 21.48 -14.31
CA LEU A 577 9.22 22.33 -14.55
C LEU A 577 8.89 23.52 -15.46
N ILE A 578 8.08 23.29 -16.50
CA ILE A 578 7.59 24.35 -17.39
C ILE A 578 6.68 25.32 -16.63
N ARG A 579 5.73 24.81 -15.84
CA ARG A 579 4.77 25.64 -15.09
C ARG A 579 5.45 26.49 -14.01
N ASN A 580 6.52 25.99 -13.41
CA ASN A 580 7.27 26.68 -12.37
C ASN A 580 8.35 27.63 -12.92
N GLY A 581 8.70 27.53 -14.22
CA GLY A 581 9.69 28.39 -14.88
C GLY A 581 11.12 28.24 -14.33
N THR A 582 11.44 27.13 -13.67
CA THR A 582 12.68 26.97 -12.87
C THR A 582 13.91 26.53 -13.67
N GLN A 583 13.74 26.05 -14.90
CA GLN A 583 14.82 25.50 -15.74
C GLN A 583 14.72 26.05 -17.17
N THR A 584 15.86 26.14 -17.86
CA THR A 584 15.90 26.55 -19.28
C THR A 584 15.43 25.42 -20.18
N MET A 585 14.97 25.73 -21.40
CA MET A 585 14.50 24.71 -22.34
C MET A 585 15.60 23.73 -22.76
N ASP A 586 16.87 24.17 -22.77
CA ASP A 586 18.02 23.28 -23.01
C ASP A 586 18.21 22.26 -21.88
N GLU A 587 18.03 22.66 -20.61
CA GLU A 587 18.06 21.74 -19.47
C GLU A 587 16.91 20.73 -19.54
N ILE A 588 15.72 21.16 -19.96
CA ILE A 588 14.57 20.29 -20.15
C ILE A 588 14.82 19.30 -21.30
N MET A 589 15.50 19.73 -22.38
CA MET A 589 15.89 18.85 -23.50
C MET A 589 16.91 17.78 -23.08
N VAL A 590 17.92 18.15 -22.27
CA VAL A 590 18.85 17.16 -21.67
C VAL A 590 18.08 16.10 -20.88
N HIS A 591 17.11 16.53 -20.09
CA HIS A 591 16.29 15.64 -19.29
C HIS A 591 15.38 14.75 -20.14
N ALA A 592 14.74 15.30 -21.19
CA ALA A 592 13.90 14.54 -22.12
C ALA A 592 14.71 13.47 -22.87
N THR A 593 15.95 13.80 -23.25
CA THR A 593 16.86 12.85 -23.92
C THR A 593 17.26 11.67 -23.04
N GLN A 594 17.20 11.79 -21.70
CA GLN A 594 17.46 10.66 -20.79
C GLN A 594 16.30 9.66 -20.71
N VAL A 595 15.09 10.07 -21.09
CA VAL A 595 13.89 9.22 -21.07
C VAL A 595 13.75 8.41 -22.35
N LEU A 596 14.30 8.93 -23.46
CA LEU A 596 14.35 8.28 -24.77
C LEU A 596 12.94 7.89 -25.26
N ASP A 597 11.99 8.82 -25.19
CA ASP A 597 10.60 8.66 -25.63
C ASP A 597 10.24 9.73 -26.67
N LYS A 598 9.65 9.31 -27.79
CA LYS A 598 9.36 10.17 -28.94
C LYS A 598 8.33 11.24 -28.63
N GLU A 599 7.24 10.89 -27.95
CA GLU A 599 6.19 11.87 -27.62
C GLU A 599 6.70 12.93 -26.64
N SER A 600 7.56 12.55 -25.69
CA SER A 600 8.21 13.47 -24.78
C SER A 600 9.14 14.45 -25.52
N MET A 601 9.97 13.94 -26.44
CA MET A 601 10.83 14.79 -27.29
C MET A 601 10.02 15.69 -28.23
N THR A 602 8.91 15.17 -28.78
CA THR A 602 8.01 15.93 -29.65
C THR A 602 7.36 17.09 -28.89
N LEU A 603 6.91 16.84 -27.65
CA LEU A 603 6.34 17.88 -26.79
C LEU A 603 7.35 19.00 -26.49
N VAL A 604 8.62 18.66 -26.23
CA VAL A 604 9.66 19.67 -26.01
C VAL A 604 9.89 20.49 -27.28
N PHE A 605 9.99 19.86 -28.45
CA PHE A 605 10.12 20.57 -29.73
C PHE A 605 8.90 21.44 -30.07
N ASP A 606 7.68 20.98 -29.80
CA ASP A 606 6.45 21.72 -30.09
C ASP A 606 6.25 22.92 -29.16
N LEU A 607 6.74 22.85 -27.92
CA LEU A 607 6.64 23.93 -26.93
C LEU A 607 7.77 24.96 -27.02
N ALA A 608 8.99 24.53 -27.35
CA ALA A 608 10.17 25.40 -27.35
C ALA A 608 10.73 25.72 -28.75
N GLY A 609 10.12 25.17 -29.81
CA GLY A 609 10.51 25.41 -31.19
C GLY A 609 11.71 24.57 -31.64
N ASN A 610 12.10 24.72 -32.91
CA ASN A 610 13.20 23.95 -33.50
C ASN A 610 14.60 24.52 -33.15
N ASP A 611 14.69 25.65 -32.43
CA ASP A 611 15.95 26.36 -32.14
C ASP A 611 16.79 25.73 -30.99
N ILE A 612 16.26 24.72 -30.30
CA ILE A 612 16.94 24.03 -29.19
C ILE A 612 18.10 23.18 -29.73
N GLN A 613 19.32 23.29 -29.21
CA GLN A 613 20.45 22.52 -29.75
C GLN A 613 20.48 21.07 -29.24
N VAL A 614 20.47 20.08 -30.15
CA VAL A 614 20.80 18.69 -29.81
C VAL A 614 22.31 18.49 -29.93
N THR A 615 22.94 18.12 -28.81
CA THR A 615 24.40 17.92 -28.74
C THR A 615 24.82 16.52 -29.21
N SER A 616 26.11 16.34 -29.51
CA SER A 616 26.65 15.01 -29.86
C SER A 616 26.44 13.97 -28.76
N ASP A 617 26.49 14.37 -27.49
CA ASP A 617 26.25 13.46 -26.35
C ASP A 617 24.81 12.95 -26.30
N MET A 618 23.86 13.81 -26.65
CA MET A 618 22.44 13.45 -26.80
C MET A 618 22.24 12.46 -27.94
N LEU A 619 22.89 12.67 -29.09
CA LEU A 619 22.83 11.74 -30.22
C LEU A 619 23.44 10.37 -29.89
N ILE A 620 24.51 10.32 -29.10
CA ILE A 620 25.10 9.07 -28.60
C ILE A 620 24.10 8.30 -27.73
N LEU A 621 23.37 8.99 -26.84
CA LEU A 621 22.33 8.36 -26.01
C LEU A 621 21.19 7.80 -26.86
N ILE A 622 20.73 8.57 -27.85
CA ILE A 622 19.69 8.14 -28.80
C ILE A 622 20.17 6.92 -29.61
N ALA A 623 21.40 6.94 -30.12
CA ALA A 623 21.97 5.86 -30.92
C ALA A 623 22.12 4.54 -30.13
N LYS A 624 22.31 4.61 -28.81
CA LYS A 624 22.37 3.44 -27.92
C LYS A 624 21.00 2.85 -27.59
N ASP A 625 19.92 3.60 -27.77
CA ASP A 625 18.59 3.14 -27.37
C ASP A 625 18.01 2.12 -28.36
N PRO A 626 17.44 0.99 -27.90
CA PRO A 626 16.83 -0.01 -28.77
C PRO A 626 15.72 0.53 -29.70
N ASN A 627 15.01 1.58 -29.29
CA ASN A 627 13.94 2.23 -30.07
C ASN A 627 14.34 3.63 -30.55
N GLY A 628 15.63 3.97 -30.47
CA GLY A 628 16.17 5.29 -30.79
C GLY A 628 16.00 5.70 -32.26
N VAL A 629 15.61 4.78 -33.16
CA VAL A 629 15.39 5.03 -34.59
C VAL A 629 14.39 6.17 -34.81
N GLU A 630 13.24 6.12 -34.15
CA GLU A 630 12.19 7.12 -34.35
C GLU A 630 12.57 8.50 -33.81
N ILE A 631 13.36 8.52 -32.73
CA ILE A 631 13.87 9.76 -32.13
C ILE A 631 15.01 10.33 -32.99
N MET A 632 15.90 9.48 -33.50
CA MET A 632 16.96 9.87 -34.42
C MET A 632 16.36 10.47 -35.71
N GLN A 633 15.32 9.84 -36.27
CA GLN A 633 14.59 10.38 -37.42
C GLN A 633 13.93 11.72 -37.07
N LEU A 634 13.24 11.84 -35.93
CA LEU A 634 12.60 13.09 -35.49
C LEU A 634 13.62 14.23 -35.35
N VAL A 635 14.79 13.96 -34.76
CA VAL A 635 15.86 14.94 -34.59
C VAL A 635 16.44 15.36 -35.94
N ILE A 636 16.68 14.42 -36.85
CA ILE A 636 17.16 14.72 -38.21
C ILE A 636 16.10 15.52 -39.00
N ASP A 637 14.81 15.16 -38.90
CA ASP A 637 13.72 15.85 -39.60
C ASP A 637 13.52 17.29 -39.10
N ARG A 638 13.65 17.52 -37.78
CA ARG A 638 13.42 18.83 -37.16
C ARG A 638 14.64 19.75 -37.24
N GLN A 639 15.87 19.21 -37.21
CA GLN A 639 17.12 20.00 -37.12
C GLN A 639 18.00 19.95 -38.37
N GLY A 640 17.77 19.02 -39.29
CA GLY A 640 18.43 18.95 -40.59
C GLY A 640 19.97 19.02 -40.51
N SER A 641 20.54 20.09 -41.06
CA SER A 641 21.99 20.30 -41.17
C SER A 641 22.68 20.77 -39.89
N ASP A 642 21.93 21.16 -38.85
CA ASP A 642 22.50 21.79 -37.65
C ASP A 642 23.15 20.78 -36.69
N ILE A 643 22.81 19.50 -36.84
CA ILE A 643 23.42 18.40 -36.09
C ILE A 643 24.61 17.82 -36.87
N LYS A 644 25.70 17.47 -36.17
CA LYS A 644 26.89 16.82 -36.76
C LYS A 644 26.99 15.38 -36.27
N ILE A 645 27.08 14.42 -37.20
CA ILE A 645 27.23 13.00 -36.87
C ILE A 645 28.72 12.72 -36.66
N THR A 646 29.10 12.41 -35.42
CA THR A 646 30.48 12.10 -35.04
C THR A 646 30.73 10.59 -35.11
N ASP A 647 32.02 10.21 -35.14
CA ASP A 647 32.43 8.80 -35.13
C ASP A 647 31.88 8.04 -33.91
N ASP A 648 31.75 8.72 -32.75
CA ASP A 648 31.19 8.15 -31.53
C ASP A 648 29.68 7.87 -31.63
N VAL A 649 28.93 8.69 -32.36
CA VAL A 649 27.50 8.46 -32.64
C VAL A 649 27.34 7.24 -33.54
N VAL A 650 28.19 7.13 -34.57
CA VAL A 650 28.20 5.98 -35.49
C VAL A 650 28.60 4.70 -34.75
N ALA A 651 29.63 4.74 -33.91
CA ALA A 651 30.05 3.60 -33.10
C ALA A 651 28.98 3.18 -32.07
N ALA A 652 28.26 4.15 -31.49
CA ALA A 652 27.13 3.88 -30.61
C ALA A 652 25.99 3.16 -31.34
N ALA A 653 25.65 3.60 -32.56
CA ALA A 653 24.66 2.94 -33.41
C ALA A 653 25.12 1.53 -33.82
N ALA A 654 26.39 1.37 -34.20
CA ALA A 654 26.95 0.09 -34.59
C ALA A 654 26.90 -0.96 -33.46
N ARG A 655 27.06 -0.53 -32.20
CA ARG A 655 26.97 -1.39 -31.01
C ARG A 655 25.54 -1.73 -30.59
N ASN A 656 24.54 -1.03 -31.11
CA ASN A 656 23.14 -1.23 -30.75
C ASN A 656 22.59 -2.51 -31.42
N SER A 657 22.23 -3.49 -30.60
CA SER A 657 21.85 -4.84 -31.05
C SER A 657 20.42 -4.97 -31.57
N SER A 658 19.57 -3.96 -31.36
CA SER A 658 18.12 -4.06 -31.69
C SER A 658 17.67 -3.04 -32.72
N GLY A 659 18.15 -1.80 -32.61
CA GLY A 659 17.83 -0.71 -33.55
C GLY A 659 19.01 -0.25 -34.40
N GLY A 660 20.22 -0.75 -34.13
CA GLY A 660 21.46 -0.23 -34.72
C GLY A 660 21.55 -0.35 -36.23
N GLU A 661 21.03 -1.43 -36.83
CA GLU A 661 20.98 -1.59 -38.29
C GLU A 661 20.12 -0.50 -38.96
N ALA A 662 18.93 -0.25 -38.43
CA ALA A 662 18.01 0.76 -38.95
C ALA A 662 18.59 2.18 -38.77
N ILE A 663 19.22 2.45 -37.64
CA ILE A 663 19.95 3.72 -37.41
C ILE A 663 21.11 3.84 -38.39
N MET A 664 21.92 2.80 -38.58
CA MET A 664 23.04 2.85 -39.53
C MET A 664 22.59 3.04 -40.97
N LYS A 665 21.51 2.37 -41.38
CA LYS A 665 20.93 2.57 -42.70
C LYS A 665 20.43 4.00 -42.88
N LEU A 666 19.72 4.55 -41.90
CA LEU A 666 19.24 5.94 -41.90
C LEU A 666 20.41 6.93 -42.01
N LEU A 667 21.47 6.74 -41.21
CA LEU A 667 22.66 7.60 -41.24
C LEU A 667 23.41 7.49 -42.58
N LEU A 668 23.54 6.29 -43.15
CA LEU A 668 24.16 6.09 -44.45
C LEU A 668 23.32 6.64 -45.60
N ASP A 669 21.98 6.61 -45.51
CA ASP A 669 21.09 7.11 -46.57
C ASP A 669 20.95 8.64 -46.53
N GLN A 670 20.98 9.27 -45.36
CA GLN A 670 20.76 10.71 -45.21
C GLN A 670 22.05 11.51 -44.93
N ARG A 671 23.13 10.88 -44.43
CA ARG A 671 24.38 11.54 -43.97
C ARG A 671 25.65 10.75 -44.32
N GLU A 672 25.72 10.18 -45.53
CA GLU A 672 26.81 9.28 -45.95
C GLU A 672 28.23 9.88 -45.84
N ASP A 673 28.38 11.18 -46.09
CA ASP A 673 29.67 11.88 -46.07
C ASP A 673 30.29 11.99 -44.66
N GLU A 674 29.47 11.86 -43.61
CA GLU A 674 29.90 11.95 -42.21
C GLU A 674 30.15 10.57 -41.57
N VAL A 675 29.66 9.49 -42.20
CA VAL A 675 29.85 8.11 -41.71
C VAL A 675 31.18 7.56 -42.24
N ARG A 676 32.11 7.26 -41.31
CA ARG A 676 33.44 6.68 -41.62
C ARG A 676 33.53 5.23 -41.17
N GLY A 677 34.28 4.41 -41.92
CA GLY A 677 34.62 3.03 -41.54
C GLY A 677 35.78 2.95 -40.53
N SER A 678 35.71 3.70 -39.43
CA SER A 678 36.81 3.78 -38.46
C SER A 678 37.02 2.47 -37.69
N GLU A 679 38.19 2.32 -37.06
CA GLU A 679 38.48 1.18 -36.18
C GLU A 679 37.46 1.07 -35.03
N ASN A 680 37.01 2.18 -34.47
CA ASN A 680 36.03 2.22 -33.38
C ASN A 680 34.66 1.71 -33.83
N VAL A 681 34.21 2.11 -35.03
CA VAL A 681 32.94 1.67 -35.61
C VAL A 681 32.99 0.17 -35.94
N LEU A 682 34.11 -0.30 -36.46
CA LEU A 682 34.32 -1.72 -36.76
C LEU A 682 34.37 -2.58 -35.50
N ILE A 683 35.03 -2.12 -34.43
CA ILE A 683 35.00 -2.78 -33.11
C ILE A 683 33.57 -2.84 -32.58
N ALA A 684 32.84 -1.73 -32.65
CA ALA A 684 31.46 -1.66 -32.18
C ALA A 684 30.53 -2.62 -32.93
N ALA A 685 30.68 -2.72 -34.26
CA ALA A 685 29.92 -3.65 -35.09
C ALA A 685 30.35 -5.11 -34.84
N ALA A 686 31.64 -5.39 -34.68
CA ALA A 686 32.17 -6.72 -34.37
C ALA A 686 31.64 -7.27 -33.03
N ALA A 687 31.50 -6.41 -32.03
CA ALA A 687 30.95 -6.76 -30.72
C ALA A 687 29.42 -6.97 -30.74
N ASN A 688 28.73 -6.63 -31.83
CA ASN A 688 27.27 -6.74 -31.95
C ASN A 688 26.87 -8.11 -32.50
N SER A 689 26.44 -9.00 -31.61
CA SER A 689 26.09 -10.39 -31.95
C SER A 689 24.77 -10.56 -32.71
N ILE A 690 23.96 -9.52 -32.88
CA ILE A 690 22.63 -9.62 -33.50
C ILE A 690 22.64 -8.97 -34.89
N SER A 691 23.01 -7.69 -34.97
CA SER A 691 22.97 -6.91 -36.22
C SER A 691 24.35 -6.57 -36.77
N GLY A 692 25.43 -6.98 -36.11
CA GLY A 692 26.80 -6.61 -36.49
C GLY A 692 27.18 -7.02 -37.91
N CYS A 693 26.80 -8.22 -38.35
CA CYS A 693 27.05 -8.71 -39.70
C CYS A 693 26.37 -7.83 -40.77
N GLU A 694 25.11 -7.45 -40.59
CA GLU A 694 24.39 -6.59 -41.54
C GLU A 694 24.98 -5.17 -41.55
N ILE A 695 25.32 -4.62 -40.38
CA ILE A 695 26.00 -3.32 -40.27
C ILE A 695 27.32 -3.33 -41.04
N ILE A 696 28.08 -4.43 -40.98
CA ILE A 696 29.34 -4.56 -41.72
C ILE A 696 29.11 -4.77 -43.20
N ARG A 697 28.06 -5.48 -43.62
CA ARG A 697 27.68 -5.53 -45.04
C ARG A 697 27.37 -4.14 -45.58
N LEU A 698 26.62 -3.32 -44.82
CA LEU A 698 26.35 -1.93 -45.17
C LEU A 698 27.65 -1.13 -45.30
N LEU A 699 28.56 -1.22 -44.32
CA LEU A 699 29.86 -0.53 -44.35
C LEU A 699 30.75 -1.01 -45.50
N LEU A 700 30.84 -2.32 -45.76
CA LEU A 700 31.61 -2.88 -46.87
C LEU A 700 31.04 -2.47 -48.24
N SER A 701 29.72 -2.36 -48.37
CA SER A 701 29.08 -1.98 -49.63
C SER A 701 29.35 -0.54 -50.07
N ARG A 702 29.53 0.39 -49.10
CA ARG A 702 29.72 1.83 -49.39
C ARG A 702 31.10 2.39 -49.01
N LYS A 703 31.84 1.75 -48.10
CA LYS A 703 33.09 2.27 -47.51
C LYS A 703 34.24 1.24 -47.45
N ALA A 704 34.23 0.19 -48.28
CA ALA A 704 35.27 -0.86 -48.27
C ALA A 704 36.72 -0.36 -48.36
N ASP A 705 36.96 0.77 -49.04
CA ASP A 705 38.30 1.33 -49.26
C ASP A 705 38.94 1.90 -47.98
N GLU A 706 38.13 2.20 -46.96
CA GLU A 706 38.56 2.81 -45.70
C GLU A 706 38.82 1.76 -44.59
N ILE A 707 38.42 0.51 -44.82
CA ILE A 707 38.38 -0.54 -43.78
C ILE A 707 39.74 -1.22 -43.62
N VAL A 708 40.30 -1.12 -42.41
CA VAL A 708 41.51 -1.84 -41.96
C VAL A 708 41.14 -2.72 -40.77
N VAL A 709 41.34 -4.03 -40.90
CA VAL A 709 41.04 -5.01 -39.84
C VAL A 709 42.27 -5.20 -38.96
N THR A 710 42.16 -4.75 -37.72
CA THR A 710 43.23 -4.85 -36.72
C THR A 710 43.01 -6.02 -35.77
N GLY A 711 44.02 -6.32 -34.94
CA GLY A 711 43.88 -7.32 -33.88
C GLY A 711 42.75 -7.01 -32.89
N ALA A 712 42.47 -5.74 -32.63
CA ALA A 712 41.38 -5.33 -31.74
C ALA A 712 40.01 -5.69 -32.34
N VAL A 713 39.79 -5.40 -33.63
CA VAL A 713 38.56 -5.75 -34.35
C VAL A 713 38.29 -7.26 -34.31
N VAL A 714 39.31 -8.08 -34.54
CA VAL A 714 39.17 -9.56 -34.50
C VAL A 714 38.93 -10.08 -33.09
N SER A 715 39.57 -9.49 -32.08
CA SER A 715 39.43 -9.93 -30.68
C SER A 715 38.01 -9.67 -30.14
N GLU A 716 37.39 -8.57 -30.58
CA GLU A 716 36.05 -8.17 -30.16
C GLU A 716 34.94 -8.95 -30.86
N ALA A 717 35.21 -9.58 -32.00
CA ALA A 717 34.25 -10.41 -32.74
C ALA A 717 33.84 -11.73 -32.04
N GLY A 718 34.17 -11.91 -30.75
CA GLY A 718 34.17 -13.16 -29.97
C GLY A 718 33.09 -14.23 -30.25
N GLN A 719 33.58 -15.47 -30.42
CA GLN A 719 33.02 -16.83 -30.36
C GLN A 719 31.63 -17.20 -30.95
N ASN A 720 30.64 -16.31 -31.09
CA ASN A 720 29.31 -16.71 -31.60
C ASN A 720 28.90 -16.07 -32.94
N ALA A 721 29.53 -14.97 -33.38
CA ALA A 721 29.30 -14.34 -34.70
C ALA A 721 30.59 -14.17 -35.53
N ALA A 722 31.71 -14.62 -34.97
CA ALA A 722 33.06 -14.38 -35.45
C ALA A 722 33.36 -15.04 -36.81
N GLU A 723 32.80 -16.24 -37.04
CA GLU A 723 33.02 -17.01 -38.25
C GLU A 723 32.29 -16.39 -39.44
N GLU A 724 31.03 -15.97 -39.28
CA GLU A 724 30.30 -15.25 -40.32
C GLU A 724 30.92 -13.88 -40.60
N PHE A 725 31.32 -13.16 -39.54
CA PHE A 725 32.04 -11.89 -39.62
C PHE A 725 33.35 -12.02 -40.42
N LEU A 726 34.20 -13.00 -40.08
CA LEU A 726 35.48 -13.20 -40.76
C LEU A 726 35.29 -13.76 -42.17
N THR A 727 34.34 -14.67 -42.38
CA THR A 727 34.01 -15.20 -43.72
C THR A 727 33.52 -14.11 -44.66
N LEU A 728 32.69 -13.19 -44.16
CA LEU A 728 32.25 -12.02 -44.91
C LEU A 728 33.43 -11.14 -45.30
N LEU A 729 34.33 -10.86 -44.35
CA LEU A 729 35.53 -10.09 -44.62
C LEU A 729 36.44 -10.81 -45.63
N PHE A 730 36.56 -12.14 -45.57
CA PHE A 730 37.36 -12.99 -46.47
C PHE A 730 36.75 -13.21 -47.86
N SER A 731 35.48 -12.85 -48.07
CA SER A 731 34.81 -13.04 -49.35
C SER A 731 35.51 -12.30 -50.51
N GLN A 732 35.52 -12.94 -51.69
CA GLN A 732 36.17 -12.42 -52.91
C GLN A 732 35.60 -11.07 -53.41
N GLY A 733 34.48 -10.60 -52.84
CA GLY A 733 33.83 -9.34 -53.20
C GLY A 733 34.53 -8.08 -52.68
N TYR A 734 35.43 -8.18 -51.69
CA TYR A 734 36.04 -7.01 -51.02
C TYR A 734 37.58 -7.10 -50.94
N PRO A 735 38.30 -7.10 -52.08
CA PRO A 735 39.74 -7.30 -52.15
C PRO A 735 40.58 -6.16 -51.53
N ARG A 736 39.95 -5.02 -51.20
CA ARG A 736 40.63 -3.81 -50.70
C ARG A 736 40.76 -3.75 -49.18
N VAL A 737 40.08 -4.64 -48.45
CA VAL A 737 40.21 -4.78 -46.99
C VAL A 737 41.60 -5.30 -46.63
N LYS A 738 42.28 -4.65 -45.67
CA LYS A 738 43.65 -5.01 -45.23
C LYS A 738 43.65 -5.61 -43.82
N PHE A 739 44.46 -6.66 -43.61
CA PHE A 739 44.67 -7.30 -42.30
C PHE A 739 46.04 -6.95 -41.72
N THR A 740 46.10 -6.59 -40.43
CA THR A 740 47.37 -6.40 -39.73
C THR A 740 47.94 -7.73 -39.22
N THR A 741 49.24 -7.79 -38.95
CA THR A 741 49.88 -8.98 -38.32
C THR A 741 49.25 -9.34 -36.98
N GLY A 742 48.81 -8.34 -36.21
CA GLY A 742 48.05 -8.55 -34.96
C GLY A 742 46.69 -9.20 -35.19
N ALA A 743 45.99 -8.88 -36.29
CA ALA A 743 44.75 -9.56 -36.67
C ALA A 743 45.00 -11.04 -36.96
N ILE A 744 46.05 -11.35 -37.72
CA ILE A 744 46.43 -12.72 -38.07
C ILE A 744 46.80 -13.53 -36.82
N ALA A 745 47.54 -12.94 -35.87
CA ALA A 745 47.87 -13.59 -34.62
C ALA A 745 46.63 -13.91 -33.77
N GLN A 746 45.63 -13.01 -33.74
CA GLN A 746 44.36 -13.28 -33.04
C GLN A 746 43.53 -14.36 -33.75
N ILE A 747 43.55 -14.38 -35.09
CA ILE A 747 42.95 -15.47 -35.88
C ILE A 747 43.57 -16.81 -35.46
N ALA A 748 44.91 -16.90 -35.44
CA ALA A 748 45.62 -18.10 -35.03
C ALA A 748 45.35 -18.53 -33.57
N ARG A 749 45.07 -17.58 -32.68
CA ARG A 749 44.81 -17.84 -31.26
C ARG A 749 43.40 -18.37 -30.99
N HIS A 750 42.40 -17.84 -31.68
CA HIS A 750 41.00 -18.04 -31.29
C HIS A 750 40.20 -18.88 -32.28
N PHE A 751 40.68 -19.05 -33.51
CA PHE A 751 39.95 -19.69 -34.59
C PHE A 751 40.61 -20.99 -35.01
N ASP A 752 39.81 -21.81 -35.65
CA ASP A 752 40.20 -23.14 -36.05
C ASP A 752 41.01 -23.12 -37.37
N HIS A 753 41.30 -24.31 -37.88
CA HIS A 753 42.08 -24.46 -39.10
C HIS A 753 41.33 -24.06 -40.38
N GLU A 754 40.00 -24.08 -40.43
CA GLU A 754 39.23 -23.70 -41.63
C GLU A 754 39.33 -22.19 -41.86
N VAL A 755 39.17 -21.40 -40.80
CA VAL A 755 39.36 -19.93 -40.85
C VAL A 755 40.80 -19.56 -41.21
N MET A 756 41.79 -20.29 -40.68
CA MET A 756 43.20 -20.09 -41.05
C MET A 756 43.46 -20.47 -42.52
N MET A 757 42.82 -21.52 -43.04
CA MET A 757 42.92 -21.90 -44.45
C MET A 757 42.32 -20.82 -45.37
N MET A 758 41.13 -20.28 -45.05
CA MET A 758 40.54 -19.18 -45.81
C MET A 758 41.45 -17.96 -45.89
N LEU A 759 42.12 -17.61 -44.78
CA LEU A 759 43.10 -16.53 -44.74
C LEU A 759 44.33 -16.82 -45.60
N LEU A 760 44.85 -18.06 -45.56
CA LEU A 760 45.99 -18.49 -46.39
C LEU A 760 45.65 -18.51 -47.88
N GLU A 761 44.43 -18.91 -48.25
CA GLU A 761 43.93 -18.90 -49.64
C GLU A 761 43.79 -17.47 -50.17
N ARG A 762 43.33 -16.53 -49.33
CA ARG A 762 43.20 -15.11 -49.69
C ARG A 762 44.54 -14.40 -49.80
N GLU A 763 45.36 -14.45 -48.75
CA GLU A 763 46.61 -13.69 -48.68
C GLU A 763 47.76 -14.36 -49.46
N GLY A 764 47.63 -15.66 -49.76
CA GLY A 764 48.59 -16.43 -50.54
C GLY A 764 50.00 -16.35 -49.96
N GLU A 765 50.99 -16.09 -50.82
CA GLU A 765 52.41 -15.94 -50.44
C GLU A 765 52.72 -14.68 -49.62
N ARG A 766 51.76 -13.75 -49.45
CA ARG A 766 51.96 -12.53 -48.65
C ARG A 766 51.96 -12.81 -47.15
N LEU A 767 51.32 -13.89 -46.70
CA LEU A 767 51.27 -14.27 -45.30
C LEU A 767 52.52 -15.08 -44.92
N ARG A 768 53.44 -14.44 -44.19
CA ARG A 768 54.59 -15.10 -43.54
C ARG A 768 54.30 -15.29 -42.05
N PRO A 769 54.20 -16.54 -41.54
CA PRO A 769 53.96 -16.78 -40.12
C PRO A 769 55.11 -16.27 -39.26
N THR A 770 54.88 -15.20 -38.49
CA THR A 770 55.86 -14.65 -37.54
C THR A 770 55.88 -15.47 -36.24
N ALA A 771 56.90 -15.26 -35.40
CA ALA A 771 56.97 -15.87 -34.07
C ALA A 771 55.68 -15.62 -33.25
N ASP A 772 55.11 -14.41 -33.31
CA ASP A 772 53.88 -14.07 -32.60
C ASP A 772 52.67 -14.89 -33.05
N ILE A 773 52.55 -15.15 -34.37
CA ILE A 773 51.49 -15.98 -34.94
C ILE A 773 51.67 -17.43 -34.50
N LEU A 774 52.92 -17.92 -34.46
CA LEU A 774 53.23 -19.28 -34.04
C LEU A 774 53.03 -19.49 -32.53
N VAL A 775 53.38 -18.51 -31.69
CA VAL A 775 53.12 -18.52 -30.25
C VAL A 775 51.61 -18.48 -29.98
N ALA A 776 50.87 -17.63 -30.70
CA ALA A 776 49.42 -17.58 -30.64
C ALA A 776 48.77 -18.90 -31.04
N ALA A 777 49.21 -19.51 -32.13
CA ALA A 777 48.76 -20.82 -32.58
C ALA A 777 49.10 -21.91 -31.55
N ALA A 778 50.34 -21.96 -31.06
CA ALA A 778 50.79 -22.98 -30.11
C ALA A 778 50.01 -22.96 -28.79
N GLY A 779 49.66 -21.78 -28.29
CA GLY A 779 48.85 -21.60 -27.08
C GLY A 779 47.34 -21.76 -27.28
N SER A 780 46.87 -21.89 -28.52
CA SER A 780 45.44 -21.94 -28.88
C SER A 780 44.78 -23.26 -28.50
N HIS A 781 43.45 -23.21 -28.30
CA HIS A 781 42.61 -24.41 -28.22
C HIS A 781 42.70 -25.28 -29.49
N TYR A 782 42.84 -24.64 -30.65
CA TYR A 782 43.01 -25.30 -31.96
C TYR A 782 44.48 -25.45 -32.36
N GLY A 783 45.41 -25.28 -31.41
CA GLY A 783 46.82 -25.12 -31.73
C GLY A 783 47.43 -26.26 -32.52
N ARG A 784 46.97 -27.51 -32.32
CA ARG A 784 47.45 -28.65 -33.12
C ARG A 784 47.03 -28.54 -34.59
N SER A 785 45.77 -28.25 -34.89
CA SER A 785 45.26 -28.20 -36.26
C SER A 785 45.73 -26.95 -36.98
N VAL A 786 45.76 -25.80 -36.30
CA VAL A 786 46.28 -24.53 -36.84
C VAL A 786 47.78 -24.62 -37.11
N LEU A 787 48.60 -25.10 -36.16
CA LEU A 787 50.03 -25.29 -36.42
C LEU A 787 50.28 -26.34 -37.48
N LYS A 788 49.47 -27.40 -37.57
CA LYS A 788 49.59 -28.39 -38.64
C LYS A 788 49.37 -27.73 -40.01
N VAL A 789 48.32 -26.92 -40.17
CA VAL A 789 48.05 -26.20 -41.42
C VAL A 789 49.17 -25.22 -41.76
N LEU A 790 49.66 -24.46 -40.78
CA LEU A 790 50.79 -23.55 -40.98
C LEU A 790 52.07 -24.30 -41.37
N LEU A 791 52.38 -25.42 -40.71
CA LEU A 791 53.55 -26.23 -41.02
C LEU A 791 53.43 -26.99 -42.35
N ASP A 792 52.23 -27.44 -42.72
CA ASP A 792 52.00 -28.15 -43.99
C ASP A 792 52.08 -27.20 -45.19
N ASN A 793 51.62 -25.95 -45.05
CA ASN A 793 51.62 -24.95 -46.13
C ASN A 793 52.84 -24.02 -46.15
N ARG A 794 53.50 -23.79 -45.00
CA ARG A 794 54.61 -22.82 -44.82
C ARG A 794 55.77 -23.38 -43.99
N GLY A 795 55.87 -24.70 -43.82
CA GLY A 795 56.84 -25.34 -42.91
C GLY A 795 58.32 -25.03 -43.19
N ASN A 796 58.67 -24.71 -44.44
CA ASN A 796 60.03 -24.32 -44.81
C ASN A 796 60.41 -22.91 -44.33
N ASP A 797 59.41 -22.04 -44.11
CA ASP A 797 59.60 -20.66 -43.67
C ASP A 797 59.46 -20.49 -42.14
N ILE A 798 59.19 -21.59 -41.42
CA ILE A 798 58.88 -21.58 -39.98
C ILE A 798 60.07 -22.12 -39.17
N GLN A 799 60.52 -21.32 -38.20
CA GLN A 799 61.45 -21.70 -37.15
C GLN A 799 60.71 -21.77 -35.80
N ILE A 800 60.85 -22.90 -35.09
CA ILE A 800 60.25 -23.10 -33.77
C ILE A 800 61.20 -22.54 -32.71
N THR A 801 60.78 -21.48 -32.04
CA THR A 801 61.52 -20.87 -30.92
C THR A 801 61.13 -21.49 -29.58
N GLU A 802 61.93 -21.22 -28.55
CA GLU A 802 61.62 -21.62 -27.17
C GLU A 802 60.24 -21.09 -26.72
N ASP A 803 59.86 -19.88 -27.11
CA ASP A 803 58.56 -19.28 -26.77
C ASP A 803 57.38 -20.05 -27.37
N VAL A 804 57.53 -20.58 -28.59
CA VAL A 804 56.51 -21.44 -29.24
C VAL A 804 56.35 -22.74 -28.46
N ILE A 805 57.47 -23.32 -27.98
CA ILE A 805 57.45 -24.55 -27.18
C ILE A 805 56.80 -24.28 -25.82
N VAL A 806 57.18 -23.20 -25.14
CA VAL A 806 56.58 -22.81 -23.85
C VAL A 806 55.08 -22.56 -24.00
N ALA A 807 54.66 -21.86 -25.06
CA ALA A 807 53.25 -21.66 -25.36
C ALA A 807 52.51 -22.98 -25.65
N ALA A 808 53.12 -23.89 -26.40
CA ALA A 808 52.59 -25.23 -26.64
C ALA A 808 52.40 -26.00 -25.33
N ILE A 809 53.37 -25.97 -24.41
CA ILE A 809 53.31 -26.64 -23.11
C ILE A 809 52.22 -26.05 -22.20
N GLY A 810 52.00 -24.74 -22.28
CA GLY A 810 50.95 -24.04 -21.57
C GLY A 810 49.54 -24.31 -22.10
N SER A 811 49.41 -24.87 -23.31
CA SER A 811 48.11 -25.12 -23.93
C SER A 811 47.35 -26.29 -23.30
N ARG A 812 46.01 -26.29 -23.43
CA ARG A 812 45.14 -27.38 -22.98
C ARG A 812 45.48 -28.73 -23.65
N HIS A 813 46.00 -28.68 -24.86
CA HIS A 813 46.37 -29.85 -25.67
C HIS A 813 47.89 -30.02 -25.78
N ALA A 814 48.64 -29.57 -24.77
CA ALA A 814 50.10 -29.53 -24.79
C ALA A 814 50.76 -30.85 -25.19
N GLU A 815 50.27 -32.00 -24.71
CA GLU A 815 50.78 -33.31 -25.12
C GLU A 815 50.73 -33.48 -26.65
N SER A 816 49.62 -33.10 -27.27
CA SER A 816 49.40 -33.27 -28.70
C SER A 816 50.14 -32.23 -29.55
N VAL A 817 50.23 -30.99 -29.06
CA VAL A 817 50.95 -29.91 -29.76
C VAL A 817 52.46 -30.14 -29.67
N VAL A 818 52.98 -30.49 -28.50
CA VAL A 818 54.40 -30.82 -28.30
C VAL A 818 54.78 -32.08 -29.10
N GLN A 819 53.90 -33.09 -29.17
CA GLN A 819 54.13 -34.25 -30.04
C GLN A 819 54.22 -33.84 -31.52
N LEU A 820 53.35 -32.95 -32.00
CA LEU A 820 53.41 -32.45 -33.39
C LEU A 820 54.73 -31.71 -33.68
N LEU A 821 55.20 -30.89 -32.73
CA LEU A 821 56.48 -30.19 -32.84
C LEU A 821 57.65 -31.18 -32.82
N LEU A 822 57.61 -32.21 -31.98
CA LEU A 822 58.62 -33.27 -31.97
C LEU A 822 58.59 -34.08 -33.28
N ASP A 823 57.43 -34.38 -33.84
CA ASP A 823 57.30 -35.17 -35.08
C ASP A 823 57.83 -34.41 -36.31
N ARG A 824 57.58 -33.09 -36.40
CA ARG A 824 57.95 -32.28 -37.58
C ARG A 824 59.26 -31.51 -37.41
N LYS A 825 59.63 -31.14 -36.18
CA LYS A 825 60.74 -30.21 -35.85
C LYS A 825 61.56 -30.68 -34.64
N ALA A 826 61.78 -31.99 -34.50
CA ALA A 826 62.47 -32.61 -33.35
C ALA A 826 63.79 -31.95 -32.93
N GLN A 827 64.59 -31.50 -33.91
CA GLN A 827 65.93 -30.92 -33.67
C GLN A 827 65.86 -29.53 -33.03
N GLU A 828 64.74 -28.81 -33.19
CA GLU A 828 64.54 -27.46 -32.67
C GLU A 828 63.95 -27.46 -31.23
N VAL A 829 63.56 -28.63 -30.70
CA VAL A 829 63.00 -28.78 -29.33
C VAL A 829 64.09 -29.20 -28.32
N GLU A 830 64.37 -28.37 -27.31
CA GLU A 830 65.39 -28.63 -26.27
C GLU A 830 64.83 -28.62 -24.84
N LEU A 831 65.45 -29.38 -23.93
CA LEU A 831 65.15 -29.37 -22.49
C LEU A 831 65.91 -28.23 -21.79
N SER A 832 65.31 -27.04 -21.78
CA SER A 832 65.81 -25.86 -21.08
C SER A 832 65.09 -25.62 -19.75
N LYS A 833 65.63 -24.71 -18.93
CA LYS A 833 64.96 -24.28 -17.68
C LYS A 833 63.55 -23.72 -17.94
N PRO A 834 63.31 -22.80 -18.90
CA PRO A 834 61.97 -22.33 -19.22
C PRO A 834 60.99 -23.46 -19.58
N VAL A 835 61.43 -24.44 -20.37
CA VAL A 835 60.61 -25.60 -20.76
C VAL A 835 60.25 -26.48 -19.56
N ILE A 836 61.20 -26.75 -18.65
CA ILE A 836 60.97 -27.56 -17.44
C ILE A 836 60.01 -26.82 -16.49
N VAL A 837 60.19 -25.52 -16.30
CA VAL A 837 59.32 -24.70 -15.44
C VAL A 837 57.92 -24.57 -16.05
N ALA A 838 57.81 -24.40 -17.38
CA ALA A 838 56.54 -24.37 -18.08
C ALA A 838 55.80 -25.72 -17.94
N ALA A 839 56.52 -26.83 -18.09
CA ALA A 839 55.96 -28.17 -17.89
C ALA A 839 55.50 -28.33 -16.43
N ALA A 840 56.29 -27.90 -15.45
CA ALA A 840 55.90 -28.00 -14.04
C ALA A 840 54.63 -27.23 -13.69
N LYS A 841 54.40 -26.08 -14.35
CA LYS A 841 53.20 -25.25 -14.18
C LYS A 841 52.01 -25.74 -15.00
N SER A 842 52.22 -26.63 -15.97
CA SER A 842 51.17 -27.13 -16.86
C SER A 842 50.38 -28.27 -16.24
N TRP A 843 49.06 -28.28 -16.46
CA TRP A 843 48.17 -29.36 -16.01
C TRP A 843 48.57 -30.73 -16.58
N SER A 844 49.04 -30.77 -17.83
CA SER A 844 49.55 -31.98 -18.48
C SER A 844 51.07 -32.14 -18.33
N GLY A 845 51.67 -31.32 -17.47
CA GLY A 845 53.09 -31.19 -17.23
C GLY A 845 53.84 -32.49 -17.06
N LYS A 846 53.32 -33.42 -16.25
CA LYS A 846 53.92 -34.74 -16.05
C LYS A 846 53.96 -35.57 -17.34
N LYS A 847 52.90 -35.53 -18.17
CA LYS A 847 52.85 -36.25 -19.45
C LYS A 847 53.77 -35.63 -20.49
N VAL A 848 53.75 -34.30 -20.58
CA VAL A 848 54.67 -33.52 -21.43
C VAL A 848 56.12 -33.79 -21.04
N MET A 849 56.43 -33.77 -19.74
CA MET A 849 57.77 -34.07 -19.25
C MET A 849 58.17 -35.51 -19.55
N LYS A 850 57.25 -36.49 -19.46
CA LYS A 850 57.51 -37.87 -19.90
C LYS A 850 57.82 -37.96 -21.40
N LEU A 851 57.10 -37.21 -22.26
CA LEU A 851 57.37 -37.14 -23.69
C LEU A 851 58.75 -36.53 -23.98
N LEU A 852 59.06 -35.39 -23.36
CA LEU A 852 60.34 -34.70 -23.52
C LEU A 852 61.51 -35.55 -23.00
N LEU A 853 61.37 -36.20 -21.84
CA LEU A 853 62.40 -37.10 -21.30
C LEU A 853 62.65 -38.31 -22.20
N ARG A 854 61.60 -38.87 -22.85
CA ARG A 854 61.76 -39.96 -23.83
C ARG A 854 62.48 -39.48 -25.09
N ALA A 855 62.11 -38.32 -25.62
CA ALA A 855 62.69 -37.77 -26.85
C ALA A 855 64.12 -37.20 -26.64
N LYS A 856 64.44 -36.74 -25.43
CA LYS A 856 65.67 -35.99 -25.10
C LYS A 856 66.45 -36.59 -23.93
N ALA A 857 66.38 -37.90 -23.73
CA ALA A 857 67.06 -38.60 -22.64
C ALA A 857 68.57 -38.33 -22.57
N SER A 858 69.22 -38.12 -23.72
CA SER A 858 70.65 -37.80 -23.82
C SER A 858 71.02 -36.44 -23.23
N GLN A 859 70.11 -35.46 -23.22
CA GLN A 859 70.36 -34.11 -22.67
C GLN A 859 70.34 -34.11 -21.14
N VAL A 860 69.65 -35.05 -20.49
CA VAL A 860 69.50 -35.13 -19.03
C VAL A 860 70.74 -35.70 -18.36
N GLY A 861 71.46 -36.62 -19.03
CA GLY A 861 72.57 -37.39 -18.47
C GLY A 861 73.83 -36.61 -18.11
N SER A 862 73.99 -35.39 -18.64
CA SER A 862 75.20 -34.57 -18.48
C SER A 862 74.98 -33.30 -17.65
N ALA A 863 73.74 -32.99 -17.23
CA ALA A 863 73.37 -31.68 -16.71
C ALA A 863 72.80 -31.73 -15.28
N HIS A 864 73.67 -31.56 -14.27
CA HIS A 864 73.26 -31.43 -12.86
C HIS A 864 72.21 -30.33 -12.62
N HIS A 865 72.24 -29.26 -13.44
CA HIS A 865 71.29 -28.16 -13.34
C HIS A 865 69.86 -28.55 -13.79
N ILE A 866 69.72 -29.44 -14.78
CA ILE A 866 68.41 -29.97 -15.23
C ILE A 866 67.81 -30.83 -14.11
N VAL A 867 68.62 -31.73 -13.52
CA VAL A 867 68.17 -32.59 -12.43
C VAL A 867 67.80 -31.79 -11.18
N LEU A 868 68.57 -30.76 -10.86
CA LEU A 868 68.25 -29.83 -9.78
C LEU A 868 66.90 -29.14 -10.02
N GLU A 869 66.66 -28.63 -11.23
CA GLU A 869 65.40 -27.93 -11.54
C GLU A 869 64.20 -28.88 -11.54
N ILE A 870 64.36 -30.11 -12.02
CA ILE A 870 63.33 -31.14 -11.92
C ILE A 870 63.05 -31.49 -10.45
N THR A 871 64.09 -31.59 -9.62
CA THR A 871 63.97 -31.87 -8.17
C THR A 871 63.18 -30.79 -7.43
N LYS A 872 63.23 -29.53 -7.88
CA LYS A 872 62.45 -28.44 -7.26
C LYS A 872 60.95 -28.50 -7.58
N HIS A 873 60.59 -29.04 -8.74
CA HIS A 873 59.27 -28.80 -9.33
C HIS A 873 58.42 -30.05 -9.55
N PHE A 874 59.04 -31.22 -9.68
CA PHE A 874 58.34 -32.47 -9.97
C PHE A 874 58.44 -33.47 -8.82
N ASP A 875 57.55 -34.44 -8.84
CA ASP A 875 57.39 -35.44 -7.80
C ASP A 875 58.33 -36.64 -7.96
N VAL A 876 58.19 -37.60 -7.05
CA VAL A 876 58.98 -38.82 -7.00
C VAL A 876 58.88 -39.66 -8.28
N GLU A 877 57.75 -39.60 -9.01
CA GLU A 877 57.53 -40.36 -10.24
C GLU A 877 58.43 -39.85 -11.38
N ILE A 878 58.39 -38.54 -11.66
CA ILE A 878 59.26 -37.94 -12.68
C ILE A 878 60.72 -38.03 -12.24
N MET A 879 61.01 -37.84 -10.95
CA MET A 879 62.37 -37.97 -10.44
C MET A 879 62.90 -39.40 -10.58
N SER A 880 62.07 -40.43 -10.41
CA SER A 880 62.46 -41.82 -10.69
C SER A 880 62.83 -42.01 -12.15
N LEU A 881 62.01 -41.50 -13.08
CA LEU A 881 62.31 -41.58 -14.52
C LEU A 881 63.61 -40.87 -14.89
N VAL A 882 63.91 -39.74 -14.25
CA VAL A 882 65.21 -39.04 -14.41
C VAL A 882 66.35 -39.89 -13.88
N LEU A 883 66.23 -40.47 -12.68
CA LEU A 883 67.29 -41.33 -12.11
C LEU A 883 67.51 -42.62 -12.90
N ASP A 884 66.46 -43.15 -13.54
CA ASP A 884 66.52 -44.30 -14.44
C ASP A 884 67.18 -43.92 -15.77
N ALA A 885 66.82 -42.77 -16.36
CA ALA A 885 67.39 -42.27 -17.63
C ALA A 885 68.87 -41.90 -17.50
N VAL A 886 69.28 -41.32 -16.37
CA VAL A 886 70.67 -40.92 -16.14
C VAL A 886 71.55 -42.05 -15.58
N GLY A 887 70.94 -43.07 -14.96
CA GLY A 887 71.67 -44.16 -14.31
C GLY A 887 72.61 -43.69 -13.20
N GLY A 888 73.63 -44.48 -12.86
CA GLY A 888 74.57 -44.22 -11.75
C GLY A 888 75.57 -43.06 -11.95
N ARG A 889 75.36 -42.21 -12.96
CA ARG A 889 76.30 -41.17 -13.44
C ARG A 889 76.25 -39.87 -12.65
N ILE A 890 75.14 -39.55 -11.98
CA ILE A 890 74.98 -38.31 -11.20
C ILE A 890 75.12 -38.57 -9.69
N GLU A 891 75.89 -37.72 -9.02
CA GLU A 891 76.00 -37.63 -7.56
C GLU A 891 74.91 -36.71 -7.01
N ILE A 892 74.25 -37.09 -5.89
CA ILE A 892 73.24 -36.26 -5.26
C ILE A 892 73.96 -35.22 -4.39
N THR A 893 73.92 -33.97 -4.82
CA THR A 893 74.61 -32.86 -4.15
C THR A 893 73.78 -32.30 -2.99
N GLY A 894 74.43 -31.59 -2.07
CA GLY A 894 73.74 -30.89 -0.97
C GLY A 894 72.69 -29.88 -1.46
N GLY A 895 72.92 -29.28 -2.64
CA GLY A 895 71.93 -28.41 -3.28
C GLY A 895 70.67 -29.16 -3.75
N MET A 896 70.79 -30.41 -4.20
CA MET A 896 69.64 -31.26 -4.52
C MET A 896 68.89 -31.70 -3.26
N VAL A 897 69.61 -31.99 -2.17
CA VAL A 897 69.02 -32.30 -0.86
C VAL A 897 68.26 -31.08 -0.33
N SER A 898 68.85 -29.89 -0.38
CA SER A 898 68.19 -28.64 0.01
C SER A 898 66.96 -28.34 -0.87
N ALA A 899 67.04 -28.62 -2.18
CA ALA A 899 65.88 -28.47 -3.08
C ALA A 899 64.68 -29.33 -2.68
N THR A 900 64.87 -30.43 -1.92
CA THR A 900 63.74 -31.22 -1.39
C THR A 900 62.93 -30.46 -0.35
N VAL A 901 63.53 -29.52 0.40
CA VAL A 901 62.84 -28.74 1.45
C VAL A 901 61.71 -27.88 0.87
N GLY A 902 61.90 -27.38 -0.36
CA GLY A 902 60.91 -26.57 -1.08
C GLY A 902 59.91 -27.37 -1.92
N ASN A 903 60.04 -28.70 -1.99
CA ASN A 903 59.18 -29.56 -2.80
C ASN A 903 58.14 -30.28 -1.92
N THR A 904 56.88 -30.32 -2.36
CA THR A 904 55.79 -31.02 -1.66
C THR A 904 56.02 -32.52 -1.52
N SER A 905 56.71 -33.15 -2.48
CA SER A 905 57.15 -34.55 -2.45
C SER A 905 58.57 -34.70 -1.91
N GLY A 906 59.10 -33.67 -1.26
CA GLY A 906 60.49 -33.57 -0.82
C GLY A 906 60.95 -34.73 0.05
N GLU A 907 60.13 -35.17 0.99
CA GLU A 907 60.46 -36.30 1.86
C GLU A 907 60.61 -37.61 1.07
N GLU A 908 59.69 -37.89 0.14
CA GLU A 908 59.74 -39.08 -0.72
C GLU A 908 60.91 -39.04 -1.69
N ILE A 909 61.20 -37.86 -2.25
CA ILE A 909 62.36 -37.64 -3.12
C ILE A 909 63.66 -37.82 -2.34
N LEU A 910 63.74 -37.31 -1.11
CA LEU A 910 64.88 -37.50 -0.24
C LEU A 910 65.08 -38.98 0.09
N ARG A 911 64.01 -39.70 0.43
CA ARG A 911 64.04 -41.16 0.63
C ARG A 911 64.48 -41.90 -0.64
N LEU A 912 64.01 -41.48 -1.82
CA LEU A 912 64.40 -42.04 -3.12
C LEU A 912 65.90 -41.84 -3.39
N PHE A 913 66.45 -40.65 -3.09
CA PHE A 913 67.88 -40.38 -3.21
C PHE A 913 68.71 -41.34 -2.36
N PHE A 914 68.39 -41.47 -1.07
CA PHE A 914 69.11 -42.38 -0.18
C PHE A 914 68.90 -43.85 -0.55
N HIS A 915 67.73 -44.23 -1.06
CA HIS A 915 67.45 -45.61 -1.47
C HIS A 915 68.22 -46.02 -2.75
N ARG A 916 68.17 -45.20 -3.80
CA ARG A 916 68.77 -45.51 -5.12
C ARG A 916 70.26 -45.13 -5.23
N ARG A 917 70.77 -44.25 -4.35
CA ARG A 917 72.17 -43.75 -4.43
C ARG A 917 72.99 -43.96 -3.17
N ARG A 918 72.39 -44.40 -2.05
CA ARG A 918 73.00 -44.87 -0.77
C ARG A 918 74.27 -44.15 -0.32
N ASN A 919 75.43 -44.43 -0.93
CA ASN A 919 76.74 -43.89 -0.55
C ASN A 919 77.18 -42.66 -1.37
N LYS A 920 76.37 -42.19 -2.33
CA LYS A 920 76.64 -41.01 -3.20
C LYS A 920 75.73 -39.81 -2.90
N VAL A 921 75.26 -39.69 -1.65
CA VAL A 921 74.47 -38.55 -1.19
C VAL A 921 75.34 -37.70 -0.27
N ARG A 922 75.62 -36.45 -0.66
CA ARG A 922 76.31 -35.48 0.20
C ARG A 922 75.29 -34.58 0.88
N VAL A 923 75.28 -34.59 2.21
CA VAL A 923 74.48 -33.68 3.04
C VAL A 923 75.41 -32.60 3.58
N SER A 924 75.12 -31.32 3.28
CA SER A 924 75.83 -30.18 3.84
C SER A 924 75.23 -29.76 5.18
N GLU A 925 76.02 -29.11 6.03
CA GLU A 925 75.53 -28.52 7.29
C GLU A 925 74.36 -27.55 7.06
N ASP A 926 74.45 -26.71 6.02
CA ASP A 926 73.35 -25.83 5.60
C ASP A 926 72.07 -26.62 5.26
N ALA A 927 72.19 -27.78 4.59
CA ALA A 927 71.01 -28.61 4.31
C ALA A 927 70.39 -29.18 5.61
N VAL A 928 71.20 -29.52 6.61
CA VAL A 928 70.72 -29.97 7.93
C VAL A 928 69.99 -28.83 8.65
N VAL A 929 70.53 -27.62 8.62
CA VAL A 929 69.91 -26.42 9.23
C VAL A 929 68.59 -26.07 8.53
N GLN A 930 68.55 -26.11 7.19
CA GLN A 930 67.31 -25.86 6.44
C GLN A 930 66.22 -26.89 6.74
N VAL A 931 66.59 -28.17 6.87
CA VAL A 931 65.67 -29.23 7.31
C VAL A 931 65.16 -28.96 8.73
N ALA A 932 66.05 -28.60 9.66
CA ALA A 932 65.66 -28.29 11.04
C ALA A 932 64.78 -27.04 11.15
N LEU A 933 64.95 -26.06 10.26
CA LEU A 933 64.17 -24.82 10.25
C LEU A 933 62.77 -25.00 9.65
N SER A 934 62.65 -25.77 8.57
CA SER A 934 61.45 -25.74 7.71
C SER A 934 60.71 -27.08 7.60
N CYS A 935 61.35 -28.21 7.91
CA CYS A 935 60.77 -29.54 7.74
C CYS A 935 60.17 -30.11 9.04
N THR A 936 59.52 -31.28 8.90
CA THR A 936 58.96 -32.02 10.03
C THR A 936 60.05 -32.71 10.85
N HIS A 937 59.76 -32.96 12.12
CA HIS A 937 60.64 -33.72 12.99
C HIS A 937 60.86 -35.17 12.50
N GLU A 938 59.96 -35.73 11.67
CA GLU A 938 60.13 -37.05 11.04
C GLU A 938 61.17 -37.05 9.92
N MET A 939 61.17 -36.01 9.08
CA MET A 939 62.19 -35.83 8.04
C MET A 939 63.56 -35.58 8.67
N MET A 940 63.62 -34.79 9.75
CA MET A 940 64.84 -34.61 10.54
C MET A 940 65.29 -35.92 11.22
N ARG A 941 64.36 -36.71 11.77
CA ARG A 941 64.65 -38.05 12.32
C ARG A 941 65.25 -38.97 11.26
N PHE A 942 64.65 -39.02 10.07
CA PHE A 942 65.16 -39.83 8.96
C PHE A 942 66.58 -39.41 8.56
N LEU A 943 66.84 -38.11 8.46
CA LEU A 943 68.16 -37.59 8.14
C LEU A 943 69.18 -37.99 9.23
N LEU A 944 68.83 -37.79 10.49
CA LEU A 944 69.68 -38.13 11.63
C LEU A 944 69.94 -39.64 11.76
N ASP A 945 68.94 -40.49 11.51
CA ASP A 945 69.11 -41.95 11.57
C ASP A 945 70.00 -42.48 10.45
N ARG A 946 69.98 -41.84 9.26
CA ARG A 946 70.85 -42.21 8.14
C ARG A 946 72.26 -41.65 8.25
N MET A 947 72.42 -40.49 8.87
CA MET A 947 73.70 -39.83 9.05
C MET A 947 74.41 -40.19 10.37
N GLN A 948 73.71 -40.82 11.33
CA GLN A 948 74.22 -41.26 12.63
C GLN A 948 74.95 -40.13 13.37
N ASP A 949 76.13 -40.39 13.94
CA ASP A 949 76.92 -39.46 14.76
C ASP A 949 77.66 -38.38 13.95
N LYS A 950 77.39 -38.27 12.64
CA LYS A 950 78.05 -37.29 11.76
C LYS A 950 77.42 -35.90 11.79
N ILE A 951 76.27 -35.75 12.46
CA ILE A 951 75.60 -34.46 12.62
C ILE A 951 75.85 -33.95 14.05
N GLU A 952 76.65 -32.91 14.15
CA GLU A 952 76.88 -32.21 15.42
C GLU A 952 75.68 -31.33 15.78
N ILE A 953 75.18 -31.45 17.01
CA ILE A 953 74.03 -30.65 17.47
C ILE A 953 74.56 -29.35 18.05
N THR A 954 74.67 -28.35 17.19
CA THR A 954 75.13 -27.01 17.53
C THR A 954 74.00 -26.13 18.06
N ASP A 955 74.35 -25.04 18.75
CA ASP A 955 73.38 -24.02 19.18
C ASP A 955 72.66 -23.41 17.97
N GLN A 956 73.30 -23.30 16.79
CA GLN A 956 72.64 -22.84 15.57
C GLN A 956 71.54 -23.80 15.11
N LEU A 957 71.76 -25.11 15.24
CA LEU A 957 70.75 -26.12 14.93
C LEU A 957 69.59 -26.09 15.92
N LEU A 958 69.88 -25.90 17.22
CA LEU A 958 68.85 -25.75 18.26
C LEU A 958 68.06 -24.46 18.11
N ILE A 959 68.69 -23.36 17.71
CA ILE A 959 68.01 -22.09 17.40
C ILE A 959 67.12 -22.27 16.16
N ALA A 960 67.60 -22.94 15.10
CA ALA A 960 66.79 -23.25 13.92
C ALA A 960 65.58 -24.12 14.29
N ALA A 961 65.78 -25.11 15.15
CA ALA A 961 64.71 -25.96 15.68
C ALA A 961 63.71 -25.17 16.54
N ALA A 962 64.17 -24.26 17.40
CA ALA A 962 63.29 -23.40 18.18
C ALA A 962 62.44 -22.49 17.28
N ARG A 963 62.99 -22.03 16.15
CA ARG A 963 62.27 -21.21 15.16
C ARG A 963 61.35 -22.01 14.24
N ASN A 964 61.35 -23.34 14.31
CA ASN A 964 60.49 -24.20 13.50
C ASN A 964 59.05 -24.17 14.02
N LYS A 965 58.06 -24.26 13.11
CA LYS A 965 56.63 -24.43 13.43
C LYS A 965 56.31 -25.64 14.33
N HIS A 966 57.14 -26.68 14.32
CA HIS A 966 57.06 -27.86 15.18
C HIS A 966 58.13 -27.84 16.28
N GLY A 967 58.53 -26.63 16.72
CA GLY A 967 59.71 -26.39 17.53
C GLY A 967 59.77 -27.24 18.79
N THR A 968 58.67 -27.47 19.50
CA THR A 968 58.66 -28.34 20.69
C THR A 968 59.08 -29.77 20.39
N ALA A 969 58.56 -30.36 19.31
CA ALA A 969 58.88 -31.73 18.90
C ALA A 969 60.28 -31.83 18.29
N MET A 970 60.67 -30.82 17.51
CA MET A 970 62.00 -30.71 16.91
C MET A 970 63.09 -30.53 17.99
N LEU A 971 62.87 -29.62 18.93
CA LEU A 971 63.74 -29.40 20.09
C LEU A 971 63.79 -30.64 20.97
N ARG A 972 62.68 -31.33 21.23
CA ARG A 972 62.70 -32.58 22.00
C ARG A 972 63.60 -33.63 21.33
N LEU A 973 63.45 -33.80 20.02
CA LEU A 973 64.24 -34.76 19.25
C LEU A 973 65.75 -34.45 19.26
N LEU A 974 66.11 -33.17 19.19
CA LEU A 974 67.51 -32.75 19.20
C LEU A 974 68.10 -32.69 20.62
N LEU A 975 67.36 -32.19 21.60
CA LEU A 975 67.80 -32.09 23.00
C LEU A 975 67.99 -33.46 23.66
N ASP A 976 67.22 -34.48 23.26
CA ASP A 976 67.45 -35.86 23.71
C ASP A 976 68.81 -36.43 23.26
N ARG A 977 69.39 -35.84 22.21
CA ARG A 977 70.71 -36.22 21.66
C ARG A 977 71.81 -35.19 21.95
N ALA A 978 71.49 -34.08 22.63
CA ALA A 978 72.43 -32.99 22.90
C ALA A 978 73.18 -33.18 24.23
N ASP A 979 74.50 -32.99 24.25
CA ASP A 979 75.33 -33.06 25.46
C ASP A 979 74.92 -32.03 26.52
N LYS A 980 74.99 -32.39 27.82
CA LYS A 980 74.61 -31.57 29.00
C LYS A 980 75.49 -30.32 29.23
N GLY A 981 75.62 -29.43 28.24
CA GLY A 981 76.40 -28.19 28.29
C GLY A 981 75.61 -26.97 28.81
N ASN A 982 76.33 -25.85 29.03
CA ASN A 982 75.74 -24.56 29.44
C ASN A 982 74.76 -24.04 28.36
N ILE A 983 73.68 -23.41 28.80
CA ILE A 983 72.71 -22.76 27.90
C ILE A 983 73.25 -21.36 27.54
N SER A 984 73.41 -21.09 26.25
CA SER A 984 73.76 -19.74 25.77
C SER A 984 72.57 -18.77 25.86
N ASP A 985 72.87 -17.50 26.08
CA ASP A 985 71.85 -16.44 26.17
C ASP A 985 71.00 -16.35 24.89
N GLU A 986 71.62 -16.54 23.71
CA GLU A 986 70.92 -16.51 22.42
C GLU A 986 69.92 -17.67 22.27
N LEU A 987 70.31 -18.88 22.67
CA LEU A 987 69.42 -20.03 22.67
C LEU A 987 68.26 -19.83 23.65
N ALA A 988 68.56 -19.34 24.86
CA ALA A 988 67.55 -19.10 25.88
C ALA A 988 66.54 -18.04 25.42
N ILE A 989 66.99 -16.92 24.87
CA ILE A 989 66.10 -15.87 24.33
C ILE A 989 65.30 -16.40 23.13
N ALA A 990 65.91 -17.18 22.23
CA ALA A 990 65.21 -17.76 21.09
C ALA A 990 64.08 -18.69 21.54
N VAL A 991 64.30 -19.47 22.61
CA VAL A 991 63.31 -20.37 23.22
C VAL A 991 62.23 -19.60 23.99
N ILE A 992 62.60 -18.58 24.78
CA ILE A 992 61.65 -17.71 25.52
C ILE A 992 60.68 -17.03 24.56
N ARG A 993 61.13 -16.64 23.37
CA ARG A 993 60.27 -16.04 22.35
C ARG A 993 59.20 -16.99 21.79
N GLN A 994 59.36 -18.30 21.96
CA GLN A 994 58.41 -19.29 21.42
C GLN A 994 57.33 -19.66 22.43
N GLY A 995 57.70 -19.92 23.69
CA GLY A 995 56.71 -20.40 24.64
C GLY A 995 57.27 -20.89 25.96
N ALA A 996 56.36 -21.00 26.95
CA ALA A 996 56.70 -21.43 28.31
C ALA A 996 57.02 -22.93 28.36
N ASP A 997 56.41 -23.73 27.47
CA ASP A 997 56.66 -25.17 27.36
C ASP A 997 58.04 -25.47 26.77
N GLU A 998 58.48 -24.72 25.77
CA GLU A 998 59.84 -24.83 25.21
C GLU A 998 60.88 -24.37 26.23
N LEU A 999 60.61 -23.29 26.94
CA LEU A 999 61.47 -22.82 28.03
C LEU A 999 61.57 -23.85 29.15
N LYS A 1000 60.44 -24.44 29.54
CA LYS A 1000 60.40 -25.53 30.52
C LYS A 1000 61.14 -26.76 30.02
N LEU A 1001 60.97 -27.17 28.77
CA LEU A 1001 61.69 -28.30 28.17
C LEU A 1001 63.20 -28.10 28.19
N LEU A 1002 63.66 -26.89 27.84
CA LEU A 1002 65.07 -26.53 27.89
C LEU A 1002 65.60 -26.58 29.33
N LEU A 1003 64.85 -25.99 30.28
CA LEU A 1003 65.18 -25.95 31.72
C LEU A 1003 65.19 -27.33 32.39
N ASP A 1004 64.23 -28.20 32.04
CA ASP A 1004 64.10 -29.52 32.66
C ASP A 1004 65.18 -30.49 32.14
N LYS A 1005 65.55 -30.38 30.87
CA LYS A 1005 66.57 -31.26 30.25
C LYS A 1005 68.01 -30.82 30.56
N ARG A 1006 68.22 -29.56 30.94
CA ARG A 1006 69.52 -29.00 31.34
C ARG A 1006 69.49 -28.72 32.84
N GLU A 1007 69.93 -29.67 33.66
CA GLU A 1007 69.85 -29.64 35.15
C GLU A 1007 70.69 -28.54 35.86
N GLN A 1008 71.20 -27.52 35.16
CA GLN A 1008 72.10 -26.51 35.71
C GLN A 1008 71.39 -25.17 36.02
N ARG A 1009 71.92 -24.42 36.99
CA ARG A 1009 71.46 -23.06 37.32
C ARG A 1009 71.67 -22.15 36.11
N ILE A 1010 70.59 -21.65 35.51
CA ILE A 1010 70.67 -20.61 34.48
C ILE A 1010 71.08 -19.29 35.14
N HIS A 1011 72.06 -18.61 34.57
CA HIS A 1011 72.31 -17.21 34.87
C HIS A 1011 71.26 -16.36 34.17
N VAL A 1012 70.26 -15.89 34.92
CA VAL A 1012 69.15 -15.10 34.36
C VAL A 1012 69.66 -13.69 34.05
N THR A 1013 69.80 -13.36 32.77
CA THR A 1013 70.22 -12.03 32.31
C THR A 1013 69.04 -11.07 32.15
N GLU A 1014 69.31 -9.75 32.17
CA GLU A 1014 68.29 -8.71 31.91
C GLU A 1014 67.54 -8.97 30.59
N GLY A 1015 68.26 -9.41 29.55
CA GLY A 1015 67.67 -9.72 28.23
C GLY A 1015 66.65 -10.86 28.27
N MET A 1016 66.88 -11.88 29.09
CA MET A 1016 65.93 -12.99 29.28
C MET A 1016 64.68 -12.54 30.03
N LEU A 1017 64.84 -11.70 31.07
CA LEU A 1017 63.72 -11.14 31.83
C LEU A 1017 62.88 -10.19 30.98
N VAL A 1018 63.50 -9.32 30.18
CA VAL A 1018 62.79 -8.43 29.26
C VAL A 1018 62.00 -9.24 28.22
N ALA A 1019 62.62 -10.27 27.63
CA ALA A 1019 61.95 -11.13 26.66
C ALA A 1019 60.77 -11.90 27.29
N ALA A 1020 60.94 -12.43 28.50
CA ALA A 1020 59.88 -13.13 29.23
C ALA A 1020 58.75 -12.18 29.65
N ALA A 1021 59.07 -11.00 30.18
CA ALA A 1021 58.10 -9.98 30.61
C ALA A 1021 57.24 -9.45 29.45
N GLY A 1022 57.83 -9.32 28.25
CA GLY A 1022 57.12 -8.90 27.04
C GLY A 1022 56.27 -9.98 26.38
N HIS A 1023 56.35 -11.24 26.83
CA HIS A 1023 55.69 -12.38 26.20
C HIS A 1023 54.28 -12.64 26.76
N TRP A 1024 53.39 -13.25 25.96
CA TRP A 1024 51.99 -13.45 26.35
C TRP A 1024 51.78 -14.33 27.60
N TYR A 1025 52.71 -15.23 27.90
CA TYR A 1025 52.78 -16.04 29.13
C TYR A 1025 53.77 -15.50 30.17
N ALA A 1026 54.01 -14.19 30.19
CA ALA A 1026 55.00 -13.56 31.06
C ALA A 1026 54.96 -14.03 32.51
N LYS A 1027 53.76 -14.22 33.10
CA LYS A 1027 53.61 -14.72 34.47
C LYS A 1027 54.26 -16.10 34.68
N GLU A 1028 54.00 -17.05 33.78
CA GLU A 1028 54.52 -18.42 33.88
C GLU A 1028 56.00 -18.47 33.53
N MET A 1029 56.43 -17.73 32.51
CA MET A 1029 57.84 -17.64 32.14
C MET A 1029 58.69 -16.99 33.24
N LEU A 1030 58.23 -15.86 33.80
CA LEU A 1030 58.91 -15.20 34.91
C LEU A 1030 58.92 -16.10 36.14
N ARG A 1031 57.84 -16.84 36.44
CA ARG A 1031 57.86 -17.87 37.50
C ARG A 1031 58.91 -18.94 37.25
N LEU A 1032 58.97 -19.54 36.06
CA LEU A 1032 59.95 -20.57 35.73
C LEU A 1032 61.39 -20.06 35.89
N LEU A 1033 61.65 -18.80 35.51
CA LEU A 1033 62.96 -18.18 35.69
C LEU A 1033 63.26 -17.86 37.16
N PHE A 1034 62.30 -17.31 37.91
CA PHE A 1034 62.45 -16.95 39.33
C PHE A 1034 62.56 -18.18 40.25
N ASP A 1035 61.79 -19.24 40.01
CA ASP A 1035 61.84 -20.46 40.83
C ASP A 1035 63.21 -21.16 40.75
N LYS A 1036 63.95 -20.95 39.66
CA LYS A 1036 65.31 -21.48 39.48
C LYS A 1036 66.39 -20.53 40.04
N THR A 1037 66.03 -19.34 40.55
CA THR A 1037 66.97 -18.29 41.04
C THR A 1037 66.53 -17.67 42.39
N PRO A 1038 67.03 -18.15 43.55
CA PRO A 1038 66.58 -17.70 44.87
C PRO A 1038 67.37 -16.52 45.50
N GLY A 1039 67.96 -15.60 44.74
CA GLY A 1039 68.77 -14.47 45.28
C GLY A 1039 68.74 -13.20 44.41
N GLU A 1040 69.07 -12.04 45.02
CA GLU A 1040 68.95 -10.65 44.53
C GLU A 1040 68.99 -10.50 43.00
N LEU A 1041 67.80 -10.47 42.38
CA LEU A 1041 67.60 -10.11 40.98
C LEU A 1041 67.30 -8.62 40.89
N GLU A 1042 68.15 -7.88 40.21
CA GLU A 1042 67.91 -6.46 39.93
C GLU A 1042 66.84 -6.32 38.83
N ILE A 1043 65.60 -6.06 39.23
CA ILE A 1043 64.51 -5.76 38.29
C ILE A 1043 64.70 -4.33 37.80
N THR A 1044 65.20 -4.19 36.58
CA THR A 1044 65.42 -2.87 35.97
C THR A 1044 64.13 -2.28 35.42
N GLU A 1045 64.14 -0.96 35.19
CA GLU A 1045 63.03 -0.24 34.55
C GLU A 1045 62.62 -0.86 33.21
N LYS A 1046 63.55 -1.47 32.45
CA LYS A 1046 63.25 -2.11 31.16
C LYS A 1046 62.37 -3.34 31.30
N VAL A 1047 62.57 -4.14 32.34
CA VAL A 1047 61.73 -5.33 32.63
C VAL A 1047 60.31 -4.88 33.00
N VAL A 1048 60.20 -3.81 33.80
CA VAL A 1048 58.92 -3.21 34.21
C VAL A 1048 58.20 -2.61 33.00
N ILE A 1049 58.90 -1.89 32.12
CA ILE A 1049 58.34 -1.36 30.87
C ILE A 1049 57.84 -2.49 29.97
N ALA A 1050 58.60 -3.57 29.82
CA ALA A 1050 58.22 -4.71 28.99
C ALA A 1050 56.95 -5.41 29.54
N ALA A 1051 56.85 -5.58 30.85
CA ALA A 1051 55.65 -6.13 31.49
C ALA A 1051 54.45 -5.17 31.42
N ALA A 1052 54.64 -3.86 31.62
CA ALA A 1052 53.58 -2.85 31.55
C ALA A 1052 53.03 -2.67 30.12
N GLY A 1053 53.90 -2.75 29.11
CA GLY A 1053 53.53 -2.70 27.70
C GLY A 1053 52.89 -3.99 27.15
N ASN A 1054 52.94 -5.09 27.91
CA ASN A 1054 52.39 -6.37 27.49
C ASN A 1054 50.87 -6.44 27.71
N LYS A 1055 50.10 -6.74 26.67
CA LYS A 1055 48.62 -6.79 26.69
C LYS A 1055 48.01 -7.73 27.75
N ARG A 1056 48.75 -8.71 28.28
CA ARG A 1056 48.34 -9.59 29.40
C ARG A 1056 49.24 -9.44 30.64
N GLY A 1057 50.04 -8.37 30.66
CA GLY A 1057 51.08 -8.12 31.64
C GLY A 1057 50.59 -7.75 33.03
N LYS A 1058 49.28 -7.59 33.28
CA LYS A 1058 48.75 -7.30 34.63
C LYS A 1058 49.21 -8.32 35.67
N ASP A 1059 49.08 -9.61 35.35
CA ASP A 1059 49.51 -10.69 36.24
C ASP A 1059 51.03 -10.77 36.39
N ALA A 1060 51.77 -10.45 35.33
CA ALA A 1060 53.22 -10.37 35.37
C ALA A 1060 53.69 -9.19 36.21
N MET A 1061 53.06 -8.02 36.07
CA MET A 1061 53.28 -6.83 36.89
C MET A 1061 52.94 -7.09 38.36
N GLN A 1062 51.82 -7.76 38.64
CA GLN A 1062 51.48 -8.18 40.00
C GLN A 1062 52.53 -9.13 40.59
N LEU A 1063 53.04 -10.08 39.78
CA LEU A 1063 54.11 -10.99 40.22
C LEU A 1063 55.39 -10.23 40.55
N LEU A 1064 55.78 -9.25 39.71
CA LEU A 1064 56.96 -8.41 39.93
C LEU A 1064 56.82 -7.59 41.22
N ILE A 1065 55.69 -6.92 41.43
CA ILE A 1065 55.40 -6.15 42.66
C ILE A 1065 55.39 -7.04 43.91
N ASN A 1066 54.77 -8.22 43.84
CA ASN A 1066 54.68 -9.12 44.99
C ASN A 1066 56.04 -9.71 45.38
N LYS A 1067 56.94 -9.92 44.42
CA LYS A 1067 58.24 -10.55 44.67
C LYS A 1067 59.31 -9.54 45.07
N VAL A 1068 59.28 -8.32 44.52
CA VAL A 1068 60.26 -7.26 44.81
C VAL A 1068 59.54 -5.89 44.83
N PRO A 1069 58.93 -5.49 45.96
CA PRO A 1069 58.07 -4.31 46.02
C PRO A 1069 58.83 -3.00 45.83
N ASP A 1070 60.09 -2.93 46.27
CA ASP A 1070 60.85 -1.68 46.38
C ASP A 1070 61.49 -1.22 45.05
N SER A 1071 61.56 -2.11 44.05
CA SER A 1071 62.16 -1.81 42.73
C SER A 1071 61.16 -1.33 41.68
N VAL A 1072 59.85 -1.37 41.97
CA VAL A 1072 58.79 -1.04 41.01
C VAL A 1072 58.28 0.38 41.25
N GLN A 1073 58.79 1.36 40.50
CA GLN A 1073 58.38 2.77 40.57
C GLN A 1073 57.58 3.18 39.33
N LEU A 1074 56.59 4.07 39.50
CA LEU A 1074 55.84 4.65 38.37
C LEU A 1074 56.63 5.80 37.71
N THR A 1075 57.51 5.46 36.76
CA THR A 1075 58.20 6.47 35.94
C THR A 1075 57.35 6.93 34.76
N LYS A 1076 57.70 8.06 34.14
CA LYS A 1076 57.04 8.55 32.91
C LYS A 1076 57.07 7.52 31.77
N ASN A 1077 58.14 6.73 31.66
CA ASN A 1077 58.28 5.71 30.62
C ASN A 1077 57.41 4.47 30.91
N VAL A 1078 57.31 4.05 32.17
CA VAL A 1078 56.41 2.97 32.61
C VAL A 1078 54.94 3.38 32.42
N ALA A 1079 54.57 4.62 32.77
CA ALA A 1079 53.24 5.16 32.54
C ALA A 1079 52.89 5.25 31.04
N ALA A 1080 53.85 5.66 30.20
CA ALA A 1080 53.65 5.70 28.76
C ALA A 1080 53.49 4.30 28.14
N ALA A 1081 54.24 3.30 28.64
CA ALA A 1081 54.11 1.92 28.21
C ALA A 1081 52.76 1.31 28.63
N ALA A 1082 52.31 1.60 29.85
CA ALA A 1082 51.00 1.18 30.35
C ALA A 1082 49.85 1.88 29.61
N ALA A 1083 49.94 3.19 29.33
CA ALA A 1083 48.90 3.94 28.61
C ALA A 1083 48.67 3.44 27.17
N ARG A 1084 49.69 2.85 26.55
CA ARG A 1084 49.58 2.20 25.22
C ARG A 1084 48.98 0.79 25.29
N ASN A 1085 48.69 0.29 26.50
CA ASN A 1085 48.11 -1.01 26.75
C ASN A 1085 46.61 -0.87 27.06
N ARG A 1086 45.80 -1.78 26.50
CA ARG A 1086 44.34 -1.79 26.68
C ARG A 1086 43.89 -2.01 28.13
N HIS A 1087 44.74 -2.64 28.95
CA HIS A 1087 44.52 -2.81 30.40
C HIS A 1087 45.43 -1.87 31.21
N GLY A 1088 45.88 -0.79 30.57
CA GLY A 1088 46.80 0.20 31.13
C GLY A 1088 46.25 0.87 32.38
N GLU A 1089 44.95 1.12 32.43
CA GLU A 1089 44.29 1.73 33.58
C GLU A 1089 44.35 0.83 34.81
N ASP A 1090 44.13 -0.48 34.64
CA ASP A 1090 44.31 -1.47 35.71
C ASP A 1090 45.76 -1.53 36.20
N ILE A 1091 46.73 -1.52 35.27
CA ILE A 1091 48.17 -1.58 35.60
C ILE A 1091 48.60 -0.28 36.31
N VAL A 1092 48.12 0.88 35.86
CA VAL A 1092 48.37 2.17 36.49
C VAL A 1092 47.68 2.27 37.84
N HIS A 1093 46.47 1.74 37.99
CA HIS A 1093 45.77 1.66 39.28
C HIS A 1093 46.54 0.76 40.25
N LEU A 1094 47.05 -0.39 39.77
CA LEU A 1094 47.91 -1.28 40.53
C LEU A 1094 49.15 -0.55 41.07
N LEU A 1095 49.84 0.18 40.20
CA LEU A 1095 51.04 0.95 40.53
C LEU A 1095 50.72 2.13 41.46
N ARG A 1096 49.63 2.87 41.23
CA ARG A 1096 49.19 3.99 42.10
C ARG A 1096 48.79 3.53 43.50
N SER A 1097 48.19 2.36 43.62
CA SER A 1097 47.85 1.77 44.92
C SER A 1097 49.10 1.36 45.72
N HIS A 1098 50.19 1.04 45.01
CA HIS A 1098 51.49 0.71 45.60
C HIS A 1098 52.29 1.96 45.99
N ASP A 1099 52.34 2.99 45.12
CA ASP A 1099 53.13 4.23 45.31
C ASP A 1099 52.49 5.28 46.25
N GLY A 1100 51.36 4.97 46.91
CA GLY A 1100 50.86 5.77 48.05
C GLY A 1100 50.43 7.21 47.74
N GLY A 1101 49.45 7.41 46.84
CA GLY A 1101 48.57 8.59 46.87
C GLY A 1101 49.20 9.99 46.81
N MET A 1102 50.42 10.15 46.29
CA MET A 1102 50.99 11.46 45.96
C MET A 1102 51.52 11.48 44.51
N ALA A 1103 50.79 12.17 43.63
CA ALA A 1103 51.27 13.09 42.59
C ALA A 1103 50.29 13.15 41.41
N THR A 1104 49.84 14.37 41.15
CA THR A 1104 49.11 14.87 39.97
C THR A 1104 49.77 14.54 38.65
#